data_AF-A0A328LP24-F1
#
_entry.id   AF-A0A328LP24-F1
#
_cell.length_a   1.000
_cell.length_b   1.000
_cell.length_c   1.000
_cell.angle_alpha   90.00
_cell.angle_beta   90.00
_cell.angle_gamma   90.00
#
_symmetry.space_group_name_H-M   'P 1'
#
loop_
_entity.id
_entity.type
_entity.pdbx_description
1 polymer ?
#
loop_
_entity_poly.entity_id
_entity_poly.type
_entity_poly.pdbx_seq_one_letter_code
_entity_poly.pdbx_strand_id
1 'polypeptide(L)'
;MTIEKQFIQKIYYKTFLTEDSSIPVAEVLGEAYINESKNEFSNISNVRFAQGEVYFQTNDFEAAIFKWEKVNNELALWAMKNIADAYFELDFLPKAEEIYTSIQTEDTTLTMEVSLQLLSLYIEQNRLGLAFKTISEAVAFQPDYPNITAIARSFYEKQEDWNNAIELAVQEGIRTKSLHWFDTLINYVNRGFTKKIKPEYFYESLKALYTIDQVQFKELVISLWNSYENESFHLPWIQTINHLFLHVEVDAHDDWNEISTRYQETYFELITGQHFMHELQGLVPDLLTNWFSLMRAEDSLLVSAAVLAWNEVSPTTLESLLVKSAGALLSNTSAHANVDMADVSALFETIAVWAEKNDVDLGHQFTLLVRELYDLTVTQLLVAGASDYDKSAFINSILGENILNEAITTSITFKDDSQTEITELTELDIRNIPNFDELHNILAVPSQSKLERKCIEVKLPSRFLRKNKFSFLVTPTVHGQLDKNSSHFEYLQAADSLIYVLNSASPLHDEELDTLLYIREQVPNLQIKFVLQTIDTNTSENITNSIKKKILVHFPEAHFFPYSPSQESSEQLGNVTDSILSNLTKRNVEKERIEKLLWFIQKTIAYLVNERVELENTLVKSVRWNKHILVKLDGFINNLTAIQKDKIRSITESYLLTKEEITQDIHSQIPELLQSCSDLVQEDSDFKLVHEELNVAMNERIQKHVQQVLLPKFTGSIQEWIETAHNEFIQAQAYLDEMSDTFNKLYEEERIKLPCDFKLLDDWDRDVARMTNRITVANINILLRFTPTQFFLKSAGKLFGNMQKNQSMLSNKYKQYIETEDYTEVAQMISKQFFLQFEVFEGALERDIMMFFKDPLSILKQTVEAAQLEIQEDEQTLTKLRTNPETYHDPLTLFKLQLLQRKFMLNIDQNNENIASQETIK
;
A
#
# COMPACT_ATOMS: atom_id res chain seq x y z
N MET A 1 -67.50 -30.34 30.16
CA MET A 1 -66.47 -29.73 31.02
C MET A 1 -65.71 -30.86 31.67
N THR A 2 -64.39 -30.96 31.50
CA THR A 2 -63.60 -32.05 32.11
C THR A 2 -63.47 -31.83 33.62
N ILE A 3 -63.17 -32.87 34.39
CA ILE A 3 -63.11 -32.81 35.86
C ILE A 3 -61.96 -31.91 36.34
N GLU A 4 -60.84 -31.93 35.62
CA GLU A 4 -59.63 -31.12 35.89
C GLU A 4 -59.94 -29.63 35.72
N LYS A 5 -60.75 -29.26 34.71
CA LYS A 5 -61.18 -27.87 34.54
C LYS A 5 -62.03 -27.39 35.72
N GLN A 6 -62.75 -28.29 36.39
CA GLN A 6 -63.51 -27.94 37.59
C GLN A 6 -62.55 -27.67 38.76
N PHE A 7 -61.48 -28.45 38.90
CA PHE A 7 -60.46 -28.25 39.93
C PHE A 7 -59.67 -26.96 39.73
N ILE A 8 -59.20 -26.69 38.51
CA ILE A 8 -58.47 -25.46 38.16
C ILE A 8 -59.28 -24.22 38.51
N GLN A 9 -60.56 -24.22 38.12
CA GLN A 9 -61.48 -23.09 38.34
C GLN A 9 -62.07 -23.05 39.75
N LYS A 10 -61.75 -24.02 40.62
CA LYS A 10 -62.33 -24.19 41.96
C LYS A 10 -63.86 -24.18 41.95
N ILE A 11 -64.46 -24.99 41.07
CA ILE A 11 -65.91 -25.11 40.89
C ILE A 11 -66.41 -26.57 40.97
N TYR A 12 -65.62 -27.48 41.52
CA TYR A 12 -66.03 -28.85 41.79
C TYR A 12 -67.30 -28.92 42.65
N TYR A 13 -67.53 -27.96 43.56
CA TYR A 13 -68.78 -27.89 44.34
C TYR A 13 -70.05 -27.87 43.49
N LYS A 14 -69.98 -27.42 42.22
CA LYS A 14 -71.13 -27.41 41.31
C LYS A 14 -71.61 -28.81 40.96
N THR A 15 -70.79 -29.84 41.12
CA THR A 15 -71.20 -31.25 40.96
C THR A 15 -72.24 -31.70 41.98
N PHE A 16 -72.35 -30.99 43.11
CA PHE A 16 -73.35 -31.24 44.15
C PHE A 16 -74.66 -30.47 43.92
N LEU A 17 -74.73 -29.60 42.89
CA LEU A 17 -75.91 -28.81 42.56
C LEU A 17 -76.71 -29.50 41.45
N THR A 18 -78.05 -29.53 41.58
CA THR A 18 -78.96 -29.93 40.50
C THR A 18 -79.36 -28.72 39.66
N GLU A 19 -79.69 -28.94 38.37
CA GLU A 19 -79.93 -27.89 37.35
C GLU A 19 -81.03 -26.86 37.71
N ASP A 20 -81.83 -27.10 38.76
CA ASP A 20 -82.95 -26.24 39.22
C ASP A 20 -82.88 -25.87 40.73
N SER A 21 -81.69 -25.82 41.32
CA SER A 21 -81.55 -25.52 42.76
C SER A 21 -81.54 -24.01 43.07
N SER A 22 -82.63 -23.48 43.63
CA SER A 22 -82.69 -22.14 44.25
C SER A 22 -82.14 -22.12 45.69
N ILE A 23 -81.53 -23.22 46.13
CA ILE A 23 -81.05 -23.45 47.50
C ILE A 23 -79.61 -22.94 47.61
N PRO A 24 -79.24 -22.21 48.68
CA PRO A 24 -77.87 -21.77 48.89
C PRO A 24 -76.87 -22.94 48.87
N VAL A 25 -75.76 -22.77 48.14
CA VAL A 25 -74.72 -23.79 47.98
C VAL A 25 -74.19 -24.33 49.32
N ALA A 26 -74.07 -23.47 50.33
CA ALA A 26 -73.62 -23.85 51.66
C ALA A 26 -74.58 -24.82 52.38
N GLU A 27 -75.90 -24.70 52.12
CA GLU A 27 -76.92 -25.59 52.68
C GLU A 27 -76.86 -26.96 52.00
N VAL A 28 -76.74 -26.99 50.66
CA VAL A 28 -76.58 -28.23 49.88
C VAL A 28 -75.34 -29.01 50.32
N LEU A 29 -74.18 -28.35 50.43
CA LEU A 29 -72.94 -28.99 50.89
C LEU A 29 -72.97 -29.33 52.39
N GLY A 30 -73.75 -28.62 53.20
CA GLY A 30 -73.97 -28.91 54.61
C GLY A 30 -74.80 -30.18 54.81
N GLU A 31 -75.88 -30.34 54.06
CA GLU A 31 -76.69 -31.56 54.05
C GLU A 31 -75.90 -32.75 53.50
N ALA A 32 -75.17 -32.57 52.39
CA ALA A 32 -74.29 -33.60 51.84
C ALA A 32 -73.26 -34.08 52.88
N TYR A 33 -72.69 -33.15 53.66
CA TYR A 33 -71.78 -33.47 54.75
C TYR A 33 -72.47 -34.30 55.85
N ILE A 34 -73.65 -33.88 56.32
CA ILE A 34 -74.39 -34.58 57.38
C ILE A 34 -74.79 -35.99 56.93
N ASN A 35 -75.22 -36.13 55.67
CA ASN A 35 -75.64 -37.42 55.10
C ASN A 35 -74.45 -38.37 54.94
N GLU A 36 -73.32 -37.89 54.42
CA GLU A 36 -72.11 -38.70 54.27
C GLU A 36 -71.52 -39.10 55.63
N SER A 37 -71.61 -38.22 56.64
CA SER A 37 -71.12 -38.47 58.01
C SER A 37 -71.89 -39.56 58.77
N LYS A 38 -73.08 -39.95 58.30
CA LYS A 38 -73.89 -41.03 58.90
C LYS A 38 -73.52 -42.43 58.38
N ASN A 39 -72.69 -42.51 57.33
CA ASN A 39 -72.24 -43.76 56.74
C ASN A 39 -71.08 -44.38 57.52
N GLU A 40 -71.07 -45.71 57.70
CA GLU A 40 -70.07 -46.45 58.50
C GLU A 40 -68.65 -46.39 57.90
N PHE A 41 -68.55 -46.17 56.58
CA PHE A 41 -67.30 -45.92 55.84
C PHE A 41 -67.36 -44.56 55.12
N SER A 42 -67.63 -43.48 55.87
CA SER A 42 -67.83 -42.13 55.31
C SER A 42 -66.58 -41.61 54.57
N ASN A 43 -66.71 -41.23 53.28
CA ASN A 43 -65.65 -40.54 52.53
C ASN A 43 -66.01 -39.06 52.35
N ILE A 44 -65.81 -38.30 53.43
CA ILE A 44 -66.23 -36.89 53.48
C ILE A 44 -65.26 -35.96 52.69
N SER A 45 -64.15 -36.50 52.20
CA SER A 45 -63.09 -35.76 51.49
C SER A 45 -63.62 -35.02 50.26
N ASN A 46 -64.52 -35.62 49.46
CA ASN A 46 -65.13 -34.94 48.30
C ASN A 46 -66.00 -33.74 48.71
N VAL A 47 -66.77 -33.89 49.80
CA VAL A 47 -67.61 -32.79 50.33
C VAL A 47 -66.74 -31.70 50.95
N ARG A 48 -65.64 -32.06 51.63
CA ARG A 48 -64.66 -31.11 52.18
C ARG A 48 -63.95 -30.33 51.10
N PHE A 49 -63.55 -30.99 50.02
CA PHE A 49 -62.94 -30.35 48.87
C PHE A 49 -63.86 -29.26 48.28
N ALA A 50 -65.12 -29.60 48.03
CA ALA A 50 -66.15 -28.67 47.55
C ALA A 50 -66.44 -27.53 48.55
N GLN A 51 -66.54 -27.83 49.85
CA GLN A 51 -66.71 -26.79 50.87
C GLN A 51 -65.55 -25.80 50.86
N GLY A 52 -64.31 -26.28 50.72
CA GLY A 52 -63.12 -25.41 50.66
C GLY A 52 -63.15 -24.44 49.48
N GLU A 53 -63.58 -24.89 48.29
CA GLU A 53 -63.73 -24.01 47.12
C GLU A 53 -64.76 -22.89 47.35
N VAL A 54 -65.87 -23.18 48.02
CA VAL A 54 -66.89 -22.16 48.33
C VAL A 54 -66.33 -21.09 49.27
N TYR A 55 -65.60 -21.49 50.31
CA TYR A 55 -64.97 -20.54 51.24
C TYR A 55 -63.87 -19.72 50.55
N PHE A 56 -63.09 -20.34 49.66
CA PHE A 56 -62.09 -19.66 48.85
C PHE A 56 -62.73 -18.56 47.97
N GLN A 57 -63.86 -18.86 47.32
CA GLN A 57 -64.59 -17.87 46.50
C GLN A 57 -65.17 -16.70 47.31
N THR A 58 -65.40 -16.89 48.60
CA THR A 58 -65.83 -15.83 49.52
C THR A 58 -64.68 -15.10 50.22
N ASN A 59 -63.44 -15.36 49.83
CA ASN A 59 -62.20 -14.83 50.43
C ASN A 59 -61.99 -15.23 51.90
N ASP A 60 -62.62 -16.32 52.37
CA ASP A 60 -62.38 -16.90 53.69
C ASP A 60 -61.35 -18.03 53.56
N PHE A 61 -60.10 -17.63 53.38
CA PHE A 61 -58.99 -18.54 53.11
C PHE A 61 -58.66 -19.45 54.30
N GLU A 62 -58.84 -18.98 55.54
CA GLU A 62 -58.63 -19.80 56.75
C GLU A 62 -59.64 -20.96 56.81
N ALA A 63 -60.92 -20.67 56.57
CA ALA A 63 -61.93 -21.72 56.49
C ALA A 63 -61.67 -22.66 55.32
N ALA A 64 -61.26 -22.14 54.15
CA ALA A 64 -60.93 -22.96 52.98
C ALA A 64 -59.79 -23.94 53.25
N ILE A 65 -58.66 -23.45 53.80
CA ILE A 65 -57.50 -24.26 54.19
C ILE A 65 -57.92 -25.34 55.18
N PHE A 66 -58.67 -24.98 56.24
CA PHE A 66 -59.14 -25.94 57.24
C PHE A 66 -60.03 -27.04 56.66
N LYS A 67 -60.78 -26.77 55.57
CA LYS A 67 -61.53 -27.82 54.86
C LYS A 67 -60.60 -28.71 54.05
N TRP A 68 -59.68 -28.12 53.29
CA TRP A 68 -58.79 -28.85 52.40
C TRP A 68 -57.75 -29.71 53.14
N GLU A 69 -57.27 -29.31 54.32
CA GLU A 69 -56.38 -30.12 55.17
C GLU A 69 -56.99 -31.48 55.57
N LYS A 70 -58.32 -31.60 55.48
CA LYS A 70 -59.07 -32.81 55.84
C LYS A 70 -59.39 -33.71 54.65
N VAL A 71 -58.90 -33.38 53.46
CA VAL A 71 -59.05 -34.17 52.24
C VAL A 71 -57.92 -35.18 52.16
N ASN A 72 -58.24 -36.48 52.28
CA ASN A 72 -57.25 -37.57 52.34
C ASN A 72 -57.50 -38.68 51.30
N ASN A 73 -58.28 -38.39 50.26
CA ASN A 73 -58.56 -39.29 49.15
C ASN A 73 -57.77 -38.88 47.89
N GLU A 74 -58.19 -39.33 46.71
CA GLU A 74 -57.58 -39.01 45.42
C GLU A 74 -57.47 -37.50 45.12
N LEU A 75 -58.26 -36.65 45.80
CA LEU A 75 -58.21 -35.19 45.67
C LEU A 75 -57.14 -34.53 46.56
N ALA A 76 -56.40 -35.30 47.37
CA ALA A 76 -55.47 -34.75 48.36
C ALA A 76 -54.40 -33.83 47.74
N LEU A 77 -53.82 -34.20 46.59
CA LEU A 77 -52.79 -33.37 45.93
C LEU A 77 -53.38 -32.09 45.32
N TRP A 78 -54.60 -32.15 44.77
CA TRP A 78 -55.34 -30.96 44.35
C TRP A 78 -55.74 -30.07 45.54
N ALA A 79 -56.05 -30.68 46.69
CA ALA A 79 -56.33 -29.95 47.93
C ALA A 79 -55.08 -29.25 48.45
N MET A 80 -53.91 -29.89 48.38
CA MET A 80 -52.61 -29.26 48.71
C MET A 80 -52.32 -28.07 47.79
N LYS A 81 -52.55 -28.20 46.48
CA LYS A 81 -52.43 -27.09 45.52
C LYS A 81 -53.35 -25.93 45.91
N ASN A 82 -54.62 -26.22 46.21
CA ASN A 82 -55.59 -25.21 46.63
C ASN A 82 -55.23 -24.54 47.97
N ILE A 83 -54.64 -25.28 48.92
CA ILE A 83 -54.11 -24.71 50.18
C ILE A 83 -52.95 -23.76 49.85
N ALA A 84 -52.05 -24.13 48.95
CA ALA A 84 -50.95 -23.27 48.52
C ALA A 84 -51.47 -22.00 47.82
N ASP A 85 -52.49 -22.11 46.95
CA ASP A 85 -53.17 -20.97 46.34
C ASP A 85 -53.75 -20.03 47.43
N ALA A 86 -54.34 -20.58 48.49
CA ALA A 86 -54.88 -19.77 49.59
C ALA A 86 -53.79 -19.06 50.40
N TYR A 87 -52.64 -19.71 50.65
CA TYR A 87 -51.48 -19.04 51.26
C TYR A 87 -50.87 -17.97 50.35
N PHE A 88 -50.93 -18.17 49.03
CA PHE A 88 -50.51 -17.19 48.04
C PHE A 88 -51.40 -15.93 48.09
N GLU A 89 -52.73 -16.08 48.07
CA GLU A 89 -53.69 -14.97 48.19
C GLU A 89 -53.61 -14.23 49.54
N LEU A 90 -53.13 -14.90 50.60
CA LEU A 90 -52.86 -14.31 51.91
C LEU A 90 -51.49 -13.59 51.99
N ASP A 91 -50.74 -13.50 50.89
CA ASP A 91 -49.36 -12.97 50.83
C ASP A 91 -48.37 -13.71 51.74
N PHE A 92 -48.67 -14.96 52.13
CA PHE A 92 -47.75 -15.82 52.88
C PHE A 92 -46.93 -16.71 51.95
N LEU A 93 -46.19 -16.06 51.05
CA LEU A 93 -45.50 -16.70 49.92
C LEU A 93 -44.51 -17.83 50.30
N PRO A 94 -43.71 -17.75 51.39
CA PRO A 94 -42.82 -18.85 51.77
C PRO A 94 -43.57 -20.16 52.07
N LYS A 95 -44.77 -20.06 52.66
CA LYS A 95 -45.59 -21.23 52.95
C LYS A 95 -46.24 -21.80 51.69
N ALA A 96 -46.66 -20.93 50.78
CA ALA A 96 -47.16 -21.34 49.47
C ALA A 96 -46.07 -22.09 48.67
N GLU A 97 -44.84 -21.57 48.61
CA GLU A 97 -43.70 -22.21 47.92
C GLU A 97 -43.36 -23.59 48.52
N GLU A 98 -43.30 -23.71 49.85
CA GLU A 98 -43.06 -24.99 50.54
C GLU A 98 -44.10 -26.05 50.15
N ILE A 99 -45.38 -25.65 50.08
CA ILE A 99 -46.46 -26.58 49.74
C ILE A 99 -46.44 -26.92 48.25
N TYR A 100 -46.31 -25.94 47.35
CA TYR A 100 -46.20 -26.21 45.92
C TYR A 100 -45.06 -27.15 45.58
N THR A 101 -43.88 -26.94 46.15
CA THR A 101 -42.68 -27.79 45.90
C THR A 101 -42.78 -29.18 46.51
N SER A 102 -43.67 -29.39 47.50
CA SER A 102 -43.92 -30.70 48.10
C SER A 102 -44.83 -31.61 47.27
N ILE A 103 -45.56 -31.07 46.28
CA ILE A 103 -46.50 -31.83 45.45
C ILE A 103 -45.71 -32.67 44.44
N GLN A 104 -45.75 -33.99 44.61
CA GLN A 104 -45.20 -34.96 43.67
C GLN A 104 -46.35 -35.73 43.02
N THR A 105 -46.51 -35.58 41.70
CA THR A 105 -47.64 -36.17 40.96
C THR A 105 -47.22 -36.60 39.56
N GLU A 106 -47.83 -37.68 39.07
CA GLU A 106 -47.74 -38.12 37.67
C GLU A 106 -48.81 -37.45 36.79
N ASP A 107 -49.77 -36.72 37.39
CA ASP A 107 -50.79 -35.96 36.66
C ASP A 107 -50.18 -34.73 35.98
N THR A 108 -50.08 -34.78 34.66
CA THR A 108 -49.57 -33.69 33.81
C THR A 108 -50.29 -32.36 34.07
N THR A 109 -51.61 -32.37 34.28
CA THR A 109 -52.41 -31.15 34.47
C THR A 109 -52.07 -30.49 35.80
N LEU A 110 -51.99 -31.29 36.87
CA LEU A 110 -51.62 -30.79 38.20
C LEU A 110 -50.17 -30.30 38.23
N THR A 111 -49.24 -31.02 37.59
CA THR A 111 -47.84 -30.59 37.46
C THR A 111 -47.73 -29.23 36.76
N MET A 112 -48.46 -29.01 35.67
CA MET A 112 -48.48 -27.73 34.95
C MET A 112 -49.10 -26.61 35.78
N GLU A 113 -50.20 -26.86 36.47
CA GLU A 113 -50.83 -25.90 37.37
C GLU A 113 -49.89 -25.47 38.50
N VAL A 114 -49.21 -26.43 39.15
CA VAL A 114 -48.21 -26.12 40.18
C VAL A 114 -47.05 -25.30 39.60
N SER A 115 -46.61 -25.61 38.39
CA SER A 115 -45.51 -24.89 37.72
C SER A 115 -45.88 -23.44 37.40
N LEU A 116 -47.11 -23.19 36.94
CA LEU A 116 -47.63 -21.84 36.68
C LEU A 116 -47.81 -21.02 37.97
N GLN A 117 -48.22 -21.66 39.06
CA GLN A 117 -48.30 -20.99 40.35
C GLN A 117 -46.91 -20.67 40.92
N LEU A 118 -45.96 -21.60 40.83
CA LEU A 118 -44.56 -21.36 41.21
C LEU A 118 -43.94 -20.23 40.38
N LEU A 119 -44.22 -20.17 39.08
CA LEU A 119 -43.80 -19.06 38.22
C LEU A 119 -44.35 -17.73 38.74
N SER A 120 -45.65 -17.66 39.01
CA SER A 120 -46.31 -16.44 39.50
C SER A 120 -45.71 -16.00 40.85
N LEU A 121 -45.47 -16.95 41.76
CA LEU A 121 -44.82 -16.74 43.04
C LEU A 121 -43.39 -16.23 42.90
N TYR A 122 -42.58 -16.82 42.03
CA TYR A 122 -41.21 -16.35 41.83
C TYR A 122 -41.14 -14.97 41.16
N ILE A 123 -42.09 -14.65 40.29
CA ILE A 123 -42.21 -13.30 39.71
C ILE A 123 -42.54 -12.29 40.82
N GLU A 124 -43.51 -12.60 41.69
CA GLU A 124 -43.91 -11.72 42.79
C GLU A 124 -42.80 -11.51 43.82
N GLN A 125 -42.03 -12.55 44.12
CA GLN A 125 -40.85 -12.47 44.99
C GLN A 125 -39.61 -11.85 44.32
N ASN A 126 -39.70 -11.43 43.05
CA ASN A 126 -38.56 -10.96 42.24
C ASN A 126 -37.39 -11.95 42.18
N ARG A 127 -37.67 -13.27 42.27
CA ARG A 127 -36.69 -14.37 42.17
C ARG A 127 -36.58 -14.84 40.72
N LEU A 128 -36.14 -13.94 39.84
CA LEU A 128 -36.15 -14.13 38.39
C LEU A 128 -35.44 -15.40 37.92
N GLY A 129 -34.29 -15.77 38.51
CA GLY A 129 -33.57 -16.99 38.12
C GLY A 129 -34.39 -18.28 38.29
N LEU A 130 -35.25 -18.34 39.31
CA LEU A 130 -36.16 -19.47 39.51
C LEU A 130 -37.39 -19.35 38.62
N ALA A 131 -37.91 -18.15 38.39
CA ALA A 131 -38.97 -17.91 37.43
C ALA A 131 -38.57 -18.40 36.01
N PHE A 132 -37.36 -18.04 35.54
CA PHE A 132 -36.79 -18.53 34.28
C PHE A 132 -36.71 -20.05 34.24
N LYS A 133 -36.12 -20.66 35.27
CA LYS A 133 -36.02 -22.13 35.34
C LYS A 133 -37.39 -22.79 35.26
N THR A 134 -38.36 -22.31 36.04
CA THR A 134 -39.70 -22.88 36.12
C THR A 134 -40.46 -22.75 34.80
N ILE A 135 -40.43 -21.59 34.13
CA ILE A 135 -41.12 -21.44 32.85
C ILE A 135 -40.46 -22.26 31.73
N SER A 136 -39.13 -22.32 31.68
CA SER A 136 -38.42 -23.13 30.68
C SER A 136 -38.69 -24.62 30.89
N GLU A 137 -38.67 -25.12 32.13
CA GLU A 137 -39.04 -26.51 32.46
C GLU A 137 -40.50 -26.81 32.11
N ALA A 138 -41.43 -25.88 32.39
CA ALA A 138 -42.85 -26.04 32.09
C ALA A 138 -43.11 -26.11 30.57
N VAL A 139 -42.47 -25.24 29.78
CA VAL A 139 -42.55 -25.28 28.30
C VAL A 139 -41.96 -26.57 27.75
N ALA A 140 -40.80 -27.00 28.25
CA ALA A 140 -40.16 -28.24 27.80
C ALA A 140 -40.98 -29.50 28.17
N PHE A 141 -41.66 -29.48 29.32
CA PHE A 141 -42.46 -30.60 29.81
C PHE A 141 -43.77 -30.79 29.04
N GLN A 142 -44.54 -29.71 28.83
CA GLN A 142 -45.81 -29.77 28.09
C GLN A 142 -46.09 -28.46 27.33
N PRO A 143 -45.54 -28.28 26.12
CA PRO A 143 -45.66 -27.03 25.36
C PRO A 143 -47.08 -26.76 24.84
N ASP A 144 -47.91 -27.79 24.71
CA ASP A 144 -49.31 -27.67 24.27
C ASP A 144 -50.29 -27.37 25.43
N TYR A 145 -49.79 -27.18 26.65
CA TYR A 145 -50.64 -26.78 27.77
C TYR A 145 -51.24 -25.38 27.49
N PRO A 146 -52.53 -25.13 27.79
CA PRO A 146 -53.19 -23.88 27.43
C PRO A 146 -52.40 -22.62 27.82
N ASN A 147 -52.11 -21.78 26.83
CA ASN A 147 -51.39 -20.50 26.94
C ASN A 147 -49.95 -20.57 27.46
N ILE A 148 -49.34 -21.74 27.71
CA ILE A 148 -48.00 -21.81 28.34
C ILE A 148 -46.92 -21.10 27.52
N THR A 149 -46.92 -21.28 26.20
CA THR A 149 -45.96 -20.65 25.29
C THR A 149 -46.22 -19.15 25.13
N ALA A 150 -47.47 -18.72 25.20
CA ALA A 150 -47.84 -17.30 25.23
C ALA A 150 -47.38 -16.62 26.54
N ILE A 151 -47.54 -17.31 27.68
CA ILE A 151 -47.06 -16.86 28.99
C ILE A 151 -45.53 -16.79 28.98
N ALA A 152 -44.85 -17.81 28.46
CA ALA A 152 -43.39 -17.85 28.34
C ALA A 152 -42.86 -16.69 27.50
N ARG A 153 -43.44 -16.48 26.32
CA ARG A 153 -43.08 -15.35 25.44
C ARG A 153 -43.24 -14.01 26.17
N SER A 154 -44.43 -13.76 26.75
CA SER A 154 -44.70 -12.50 27.43
C SER A 154 -43.76 -12.28 28.61
N PHE A 155 -43.39 -13.34 29.33
CA PHE A 155 -42.41 -13.29 30.39
C PHE A 155 -41.01 -12.92 29.86
N TYR A 156 -40.50 -13.61 28.83
CA TYR A 156 -39.19 -13.32 28.24
C TYR A 156 -39.11 -11.90 27.66
N GLU A 157 -40.13 -11.46 26.92
CA GLU A 157 -40.21 -10.09 26.38
C GLU A 157 -40.22 -9.03 27.51
N LYS A 158 -40.97 -9.27 28.60
CA LYS A 158 -41.04 -8.34 29.74
C LYS A 158 -39.72 -8.24 30.50
N GLN A 159 -38.92 -9.30 30.52
CA GLN A 159 -37.59 -9.32 31.14
C GLN A 159 -36.47 -8.91 30.16
N GLU A 160 -36.81 -8.53 28.93
CA GLU A 160 -35.85 -8.22 27.86
C GLU A 160 -34.87 -9.39 27.55
N ASP A 161 -35.27 -10.63 27.84
CA ASP A 161 -34.48 -11.82 27.51
C ASP A 161 -34.81 -12.30 26.10
N TRP A 162 -34.22 -11.60 25.13
CA TRP A 162 -34.45 -11.86 23.72
C TRP A 162 -33.94 -13.23 23.26
N ASN A 163 -32.90 -13.79 23.90
CA ASN A 163 -32.36 -15.09 23.51
C ASN A 163 -33.41 -16.20 23.71
N ASN A 164 -34.02 -16.24 24.90
CA ASN A 164 -35.08 -17.20 25.19
C ASN A 164 -36.37 -16.92 24.40
N ALA A 165 -36.69 -15.65 24.12
CA ALA A 165 -37.84 -15.28 23.29
C ALA A 165 -37.67 -15.74 21.82
N ILE A 166 -36.47 -15.57 21.25
CA ILE A 166 -36.11 -16.01 19.90
C ILE A 166 -36.10 -17.53 19.82
N GLU A 167 -35.48 -18.20 20.80
CA GLU A 167 -35.44 -19.67 20.85
C GLU A 167 -36.84 -20.27 20.90
N LEU A 168 -37.73 -19.70 21.74
CA LEU A 168 -39.12 -20.12 21.81
C LEU A 168 -39.84 -19.94 20.46
N ALA A 169 -39.67 -18.79 19.80
CA ALA A 169 -40.31 -18.53 18.50
C ALA A 169 -39.82 -19.49 17.41
N VAL A 170 -38.52 -19.79 17.37
CA VAL A 170 -37.93 -20.76 16.43
C VAL A 170 -38.45 -22.17 16.70
N GLN A 171 -38.37 -22.64 17.94
CA GLN A 171 -38.79 -24.00 18.31
C GLN A 171 -40.28 -24.21 18.08
N GLU A 172 -41.12 -23.26 18.51
CA GLU A 172 -42.57 -23.36 18.34
C GLU A 172 -42.99 -23.17 16.89
N GLY A 173 -42.30 -22.32 16.11
CA GLY A 173 -42.50 -22.20 14.67
C GLY A 173 -42.27 -23.53 13.95
N ILE A 174 -41.16 -24.22 14.24
CA ILE A 174 -40.83 -25.52 13.65
C ILE A 174 -41.82 -26.60 14.11
N ARG A 175 -42.10 -26.67 15.43
CA ARG A 175 -42.92 -27.73 16.03
C ARG A 175 -44.38 -27.64 15.62
N THR A 176 -44.96 -26.44 15.69
CA THR A 176 -46.40 -26.21 15.43
C THR A 176 -46.71 -25.90 13.98
N LYS A 177 -45.70 -25.51 13.18
CA LYS A 177 -45.87 -24.99 11.82
C LYS A 177 -46.81 -23.78 11.73
N SER A 178 -46.96 -23.04 12.83
CA SER A 178 -47.83 -21.88 12.91
C SER A 178 -47.11 -20.63 12.39
N LEU A 179 -47.72 -19.97 11.39
CA LEU A 179 -47.23 -18.73 10.81
C LEU A 179 -47.04 -17.61 11.84
N HIS A 180 -47.86 -17.59 12.90
CA HIS A 180 -47.77 -16.59 13.96
C HIS A 180 -46.40 -16.56 14.66
N TRP A 181 -45.76 -17.72 14.82
CA TRP A 181 -44.43 -17.81 15.44
C TRP A 181 -43.33 -17.31 14.50
N PHE A 182 -43.49 -17.50 13.20
CA PHE A 182 -42.59 -16.94 12.19
C PHE A 182 -42.76 -15.43 12.06
N ASP A 183 -43.98 -14.88 12.10
CA ASP A 183 -44.22 -13.43 12.19
C ASP A 183 -43.54 -12.81 13.41
N THR A 184 -43.59 -13.53 14.54
CA THR A 184 -42.94 -13.12 15.78
C THR A 184 -41.43 -13.10 15.63
N LEU A 185 -40.85 -14.14 15.00
CA LEU A 185 -39.43 -14.22 14.70
C LEU A 185 -38.98 -13.09 13.76
N ILE A 186 -39.72 -12.84 12.66
CA ILE A 186 -39.46 -11.74 11.72
C ILE A 186 -39.45 -10.39 12.47
N ASN A 187 -40.39 -10.17 13.38
CA ASN A 187 -40.42 -8.95 14.20
C ASN A 187 -39.15 -8.78 15.05
N TYR A 188 -38.68 -9.86 15.68
CA TYR A 188 -37.44 -9.83 16.46
C TYR A 188 -36.20 -9.56 15.59
N VAL A 189 -36.14 -10.14 14.39
CA VAL A 189 -35.08 -9.87 13.42
C VAL A 189 -35.08 -8.39 13.03
N ASN A 190 -36.25 -7.85 12.63
CA ASN A 190 -36.40 -6.45 12.21
C ASN A 190 -36.11 -5.45 13.34
N ARG A 191 -36.28 -5.83 14.61
CA ARG A 191 -35.86 -5.03 15.78
C ARG A 191 -34.37 -5.14 16.10
N GLY A 192 -33.63 -6.01 15.41
CA GLY A 192 -32.20 -6.20 15.57
C GLY A 192 -31.80 -7.09 16.74
N PHE A 193 -32.73 -7.87 17.32
CA PHE A 193 -32.43 -8.73 18.47
C PHE A 193 -31.62 -9.99 18.09
N THR A 194 -31.60 -10.35 16.80
CA THR A 194 -30.90 -11.54 16.29
C THR A 194 -29.48 -11.27 15.80
N LYS A 195 -29.00 -10.01 15.75
CA LYS A 195 -27.71 -9.62 15.14
C LYS A 195 -26.48 -10.38 15.65
N LYS A 196 -26.51 -10.81 16.92
CA LYS A 196 -25.39 -11.52 17.57
C LYS A 196 -25.52 -13.05 17.48
N ILE A 197 -26.62 -13.56 16.93
CA ILE A 197 -26.86 -14.98 16.76
C ILE A 197 -26.18 -15.41 15.46
N LYS A 198 -25.60 -16.61 15.45
CA LYS A 198 -24.96 -17.16 14.26
C LYS A 198 -26.01 -17.54 13.21
N PRO A 199 -25.83 -17.18 11.92
CA PRO A 199 -26.77 -17.49 10.85
C PRO A 199 -27.23 -18.96 10.77
N GLU A 200 -26.33 -19.92 11.03
CA GLU A 200 -26.62 -21.36 10.93
C GLU A 200 -27.73 -21.80 11.91
N TYR A 201 -27.94 -21.04 12.99
CA TYR A 201 -29.02 -21.29 13.94
C TYR A 201 -30.40 -21.25 13.28
N PHE A 202 -30.60 -20.37 12.30
CA PHE A 202 -31.89 -20.18 11.64
C PHE A 202 -32.14 -21.19 10.51
N TYR A 203 -31.15 -22.01 10.14
CA TYR A 203 -31.23 -22.90 8.98
C TYR A 203 -32.44 -23.84 9.00
N GLU A 204 -32.66 -24.56 10.10
CA GLU A 204 -33.80 -25.48 10.22
C GLU A 204 -35.14 -24.74 10.25
N SER A 205 -35.17 -23.52 10.80
CA SER A 205 -36.38 -22.68 10.82
C SER A 205 -36.75 -22.19 9.42
N LEU A 206 -35.76 -21.77 8.63
CA LEU A 206 -35.91 -21.35 7.24
C LEU A 206 -36.37 -22.51 6.37
N LYS A 207 -35.76 -23.69 6.53
CA LYS A 207 -36.14 -24.91 5.82
C LYS A 207 -37.58 -25.34 6.16
N ALA A 208 -37.97 -25.27 7.43
CA ALA A 208 -39.34 -25.56 7.84
C ALA A 208 -40.31 -24.56 7.20
N LEU A 209 -40.03 -23.25 7.30
CA LEU A 209 -40.89 -22.20 6.76
C LEU A 209 -41.06 -22.30 5.24
N TYR A 210 -39.99 -22.61 4.50
CA TYR A 210 -40.05 -22.83 3.06
C TYR A 210 -41.13 -23.85 2.66
N THR A 211 -41.26 -24.93 3.42
CA THR A 211 -42.27 -25.99 3.15
C THR A 211 -43.69 -25.62 3.57
N ILE A 212 -43.86 -24.59 4.40
CA ILE A 212 -45.14 -24.18 4.98
C ILE A 212 -45.72 -23.01 4.20
N ASP A 213 -44.96 -21.94 4.05
CA ASP A 213 -45.37 -20.69 3.41
C ASP A 213 -44.17 -19.97 2.79
N GLN A 214 -44.13 -19.93 1.46
CA GLN A 214 -43.03 -19.31 0.73
C GLN A 214 -43.02 -17.78 0.85
N VAL A 215 -44.15 -17.13 1.20
CA VAL A 215 -44.23 -15.67 1.30
C VAL A 215 -43.51 -15.20 2.56
N GLN A 216 -43.86 -15.77 3.72
CA GLN A 216 -43.16 -15.50 4.97
C GLN A 216 -41.72 -16.01 4.96
N PHE A 217 -41.43 -17.09 4.22
CA PHE A 217 -40.05 -17.51 3.98
C PHE A 217 -39.23 -16.38 3.34
N LYS A 218 -39.73 -15.78 2.27
CA LYS A 218 -39.06 -14.65 1.60
C LYS A 218 -38.87 -13.48 2.55
N GLU A 219 -39.90 -13.12 3.31
CA GLU A 219 -39.83 -12.03 4.29
C GLU A 219 -38.78 -12.28 5.39
N LEU A 220 -38.70 -13.51 5.92
CA LEU A 220 -37.69 -13.88 6.92
C LEU A 220 -36.28 -13.88 6.34
N VAL A 221 -36.09 -14.39 5.11
CA VAL A 221 -34.79 -14.35 4.41
C VAL A 221 -34.33 -12.91 4.24
N ILE A 222 -35.19 -12.02 3.72
CA ILE A 222 -34.85 -10.60 3.53
C ILE A 222 -34.57 -9.91 4.86
N SER A 223 -35.39 -10.16 5.89
CA SER A 223 -35.18 -9.58 7.22
C SER A 223 -33.82 -9.99 7.80
N LEU A 224 -33.43 -11.26 7.68
CA LEU A 224 -32.12 -11.75 8.13
C LEU A 224 -30.99 -11.18 7.28
N TRP A 225 -31.15 -11.07 5.97
CA TRP A 225 -30.17 -10.46 5.07
C TRP A 225 -29.85 -9.03 5.47
N ASN A 226 -30.89 -8.20 5.65
CA ASN A 226 -30.77 -6.82 6.10
C ASN A 226 -30.16 -6.71 7.50
N SER A 227 -30.47 -7.66 8.38
CA SER A 227 -29.94 -7.67 9.74
C SER A 227 -28.43 -7.93 9.78
N TYR A 228 -27.87 -8.67 8.81
CA TYR A 228 -26.45 -9.05 8.79
C TYR A 228 -25.60 -8.26 7.80
N GLU A 229 -26.19 -7.53 6.84
CA GLU A 229 -25.49 -6.76 5.78
C GLU A 229 -24.29 -5.95 6.28
N ASN A 230 -24.41 -5.28 7.42
CA ASN A 230 -23.35 -4.41 7.97
C ASN A 230 -22.67 -4.99 9.23
N GLU A 231 -22.81 -6.29 9.48
CA GLU A 231 -22.33 -6.96 10.69
C GLU A 231 -21.24 -8.00 10.36
N SER A 232 -20.45 -8.43 11.35
CA SER A 232 -19.39 -9.43 11.16
C SER A 232 -19.89 -10.79 10.67
N PHE A 233 -21.18 -11.05 10.77
CA PHE A 233 -21.83 -12.29 10.31
C PHE A 233 -22.39 -12.20 8.88
N HIS A 234 -22.08 -11.15 8.11
CA HIS A 234 -22.52 -11.04 6.72
C HIS A 234 -22.07 -12.24 5.86
N LEU A 235 -20.76 -12.51 5.75
CA LEU A 235 -20.27 -13.63 4.94
C LEU A 235 -20.79 -15.01 5.42
N PRO A 236 -20.82 -15.31 6.74
CA PRO A 236 -21.48 -16.52 7.25
C PRO A 236 -22.98 -16.63 6.88
N TRP A 237 -23.70 -15.51 6.84
CA TRP A 237 -25.09 -15.48 6.37
C TRP A 237 -25.16 -15.85 4.88
N ILE A 238 -24.31 -15.27 4.03
CA ILE A 238 -24.24 -15.60 2.60
C ILE A 238 -23.92 -17.09 2.39
N GLN A 239 -23.01 -17.67 3.18
CA GLN A 239 -22.73 -19.12 3.15
C GLN A 239 -23.96 -19.95 3.54
N THR A 240 -24.66 -19.56 4.60
CA THR A 240 -25.84 -20.28 5.11
C THR A 240 -26.97 -20.26 4.09
N ILE A 241 -27.27 -19.08 3.51
CA ILE A 241 -28.35 -18.94 2.54
C ILE A 241 -28.01 -19.59 1.20
N ASN A 242 -26.73 -19.55 0.77
CA ASN A 242 -26.28 -20.29 -0.39
C ASN A 242 -26.47 -21.79 -0.22
N HIS A 243 -26.05 -22.33 0.92
CA HIS A 243 -26.24 -23.73 1.23
C HIS A 243 -27.73 -24.11 1.22
N LEU A 244 -28.60 -23.27 1.75
CA LEU A 244 -30.04 -23.51 1.74
C LEU A 244 -30.60 -23.61 0.30
N PHE A 245 -30.33 -22.62 -0.55
CA PHE A 245 -30.87 -22.59 -1.92
C PHE A 245 -30.32 -23.70 -2.82
N LEU A 246 -29.12 -24.22 -2.55
CA LEU A 246 -28.60 -25.40 -3.25
C LEU A 246 -29.36 -26.70 -2.93
N HIS A 247 -30.08 -26.75 -1.80
CA HIS A 247 -30.81 -27.95 -1.33
C HIS A 247 -32.33 -27.81 -1.41
N VAL A 248 -32.83 -26.68 -1.89
CA VAL A 248 -34.26 -26.38 -1.98
C VAL A 248 -34.68 -26.37 -3.44
N GLU A 249 -35.80 -27.01 -3.76
CA GLU A 249 -36.37 -27.01 -5.11
C GLU A 249 -37.03 -25.66 -5.39
N VAL A 250 -36.41 -24.84 -6.23
CA VAL A 250 -36.93 -23.56 -6.70
C VAL A 250 -37.78 -23.78 -7.94
N ASP A 251 -39.08 -23.45 -7.90
CA ASP A 251 -39.94 -23.45 -9.10
C ASP A 251 -39.72 -22.16 -9.89
N ALA A 252 -39.60 -22.28 -11.22
CA ALA A 252 -39.42 -21.17 -12.14
C ALA A 252 -40.67 -20.27 -12.26
N HIS A 253 -41.82 -20.69 -11.72
CA HIS A 253 -43.07 -19.91 -11.72
C HIS A 253 -43.23 -19.01 -10.48
N ASP A 254 -42.39 -19.18 -9.46
CA ASP A 254 -42.46 -18.41 -8.22
C ASP A 254 -41.71 -17.07 -8.35
N ASP A 255 -42.26 -16.01 -7.73
CA ASP A 255 -41.65 -14.67 -7.75
C ASP A 255 -40.47 -14.58 -6.76
N TRP A 256 -39.23 -14.68 -7.26
CA TRP A 256 -38.00 -14.58 -6.48
C TRP A 256 -37.29 -13.22 -6.60
N ASN A 257 -37.99 -12.20 -7.12
CA ASN A 257 -37.37 -10.94 -7.57
C ASN A 257 -36.54 -10.24 -6.48
N GLU A 258 -37.07 -10.13 -5.27
CA GLU A 258 -36.41 -9.42 -4.16
C GLU A 258 -35.14 -10.16 -3.71
N ILE A 259 -35.18 -11.49 -3.63
CA ILE A 259 -34.03 -12.32 -3.25
C ILE A 259 -32.98 -12.32 -4.36
N SER A 260 -33.40 -12.39 -5.62
CA SER A 260 -32.51 -12.27 -6.78
C SER A 260 -31.77 -10.93 -6.80
N THR A 261 -32.47 -9.84 -6.43
CA THR A 261 -31.86 -8.52 -6.28
C THR A 261 -30.82 -8.49 -5.15
N ARG A 262 -31.09 -9.14 -4.01
CA ARG A 262 -30.09 -9.27 -2.93
C ARG A 262 -28.86 -10.05 -3.35
N TYR A 263 -29.03 -11.11 -4.12
CA TYR A 263 -27.91 -11.85 -4.69
C TYR A 263 -27.05 -10.97 -5.62
N GLN A 264 -27.69 -10.18 -6.47
CA GLN A 264 -27.01 -9.22 -7.35
C GLN A 264 -26.21 -8.18 -6.55
N GLU A 265 -26.85 -7.52 -5.57
CA GLU A 265 -26.22 -6.49 -4.74
C GLU A 265 -25.01 -7.05 -3.98
N THR A 266 -25.17 -8.19 -3.31
CA THR A 266 -24.07 -8.87 -2.60
C THR A 266 -22.96 -9.28 -3.55
N TYR A 267 -23.26 -9.77 -4.76
CA TYR A 267 -22.22 -10.07 -5.75
C TYR A 267 -21.37 -8.84 -6.08
N PHE A 268 -22.01 -7.70 -6.36
CA PHE A 268 -21.30 -6.46 -6.68
C PHE A 268 -20.49 -5.93 -5.50
N GLU A 269 -21.02 -6.01 -4.28
CA GLU A 269 -20.29 -5.65 -3.05
C GLU A 269 -19.00 -6.46 -2.90
N LEU A 270 -19.09 -7.79 -3.07
CA LEU A 270 -17.96 -8.70 -2.90
C LEU A 270 -16.82 -8.45 -3.90
N ILE A 271 -17.14 -8.03 -5.13
CA ILE A 271 -16.15 -7.81 -6.20
C ILE A 271 -15.59 -6.38 -6.22
N THR A 272 -15.90 -5.53 -5.24
CA THR A 272 -15.39 -4.15 -5.14
C THR A 272 -13.89 -4.03 -4.83
N GLY A 273 -13.22 -5.14 -4.49
CA GLY A 273 -11.78 -5.16 -4.20
C GLY A 273 -11.41 -5.15 -2.71
N GLN A 274 -12.40 -5.23 -1.81
CA GLN A 274 -12.17 -5.22 -0.35
C GLN A 274 -11.90 -6.61 0.24
N HIS A 275 -12.30 -7.67 -0.47
CA HIS A 275 -12.13 -9.06 -0.06
C HIS A 275 -10.98 -9.72 -0.83
N PHE A 276 -10.33 -10.70 -0.20
CA PHE A 276 -9.28 -11.47 -0.85
C PHE A 276 -9.89 -12.55 -1.76
N MET A 277 -9.17 -12.90 -2.83
CA MET A 277 -9.68 -13.87 -3.80
C MET A 277 -9.92 -15.25 -3.18
N HIS A 278 -9.12 -15.66 -2.20
CA HIS A 278 -9.28 -16.94 -1.52
C HIS A 278 -10.58 -17.01 -0.68
N GLU A 279 -11.05 -15.88 -0.12
CA GLU A 279 -12.33 -15.81 0.59
C GLU A 279 -13.48 -15.94 -0.40
N LEU A 280 -13.37 -15.25 -1.54
CA LEU A 280 -14.39 -15.23 -2.58
C LEU A 280 -14.50 -16.56 -3.31
N GLN A 281 -13.40 -17.29 -3.51
CA GLN A 281 -13.42 -18.63 -4.12
C GLN A 281 -14.29 -19.64 -3.37
N GLY A 282 -14.41 -19.51 -2.05
CA GLY A 282 -15.28 -20.35 -1.24
C GLY A 282 -16.75 -19.91 -1.19
N LEU A 283 -17.11 -18.77 -1.79
CA LEU A 283 -18.43 -18.14 -1.62
C LEU A 283 -19.12 -17.82 -2.94
N VAL A 284 -18.40 -17.19 -3.87
CA VAL A 284 -18.93 -16.65 -5.12
C VAL A 284 -19.45 -17.74 -6.06
N PRO A 285 -18.84 -18.94 -6.18
CA PRO A 285 -19.38 -19.99 -7.05
C PRO A 285 -20.82 -20.41 -6.67
N ASP A 286 -21.07 -20.64 -5.39
CA ASP A 286 -22.40 -21.00 -4.89
C ASP A 286 -23.37 -19.82 -5.02
N LEU A 287 -22.89 -18.60 -4.75
CA LEU A 287 -23.67 -17.37 -4.94
C LEU A 287 -24.14 -17.22 -6.38
N LEU A 288 -23.23 -17.33 -7.35
CA LEU A 288 -23.54 -17.23 -8.77
C LEU A 288 -24.45 -18.37 -9.24
N THR A 289 -24.28 -19.57 -8.71
CA THR A 289 -25.14 -20.72 -9.02
C THR A 289 -26.58 -20.46 -8.58
N ASN A 290 -26.77 -19.97 -7.36
CA ASN A 290 -28.08 -19.61 -6.83
C ASN A 290 -28.68 -18.37 -7.51
N TRP A 291 -27.87 -17.35 -7.78
CA TRP A 291 -28.33 -16.17 -8.50
C TRP A 291 -28.80 -16.53 -9.92
N PHE A 292 -28.08 -17.42 -10.61
CA PHE A 292 -28.46 -17.90 -11.94
C PHE A 292 -29.74 -18.74 -11.94
N SER A 293 -30.00 -19.52 -10.89
CA SER A 293 -31.26 -20.28 -10.78
C SER A 293 -32.46 -19.39 -10.42
N LEU A 294 -32.23 -18.28 -9.69
CA LEU A 294 -33.23 -17.32 -9.23
C LEU A 294 -33.39 -16.10 -10.16
N MET A 295 -32.65 -16.04 -11.27
CA MET A 295 -32.58 -14.84 -12.11
C MET A 295 -33.90 -14.55 -12.83
N ARG A 296 -34.20 -13.26 -13.00
CA ARG A 296 -35.26 -12.81 -13.89
C ARG A 296 -34.82 -12.95 -15.34
N ALA A 297 -35.78 -13.07 -16.26
CA ALA A 297 -35.48 -13.03 -17.69
C ALA A 297 -34.72 -11.76 -18.10
N GLU A 298 -35.02 -10.63 -17.46
CA GLU A 298 -34.37 -9.33 -17.68
C GLU A 298 -32.89 -9.32 -17.22
N ASP A 299 -32.57 -10.05 -16.14
CA ASP A 299 -31.21 -10.11 -15.59
C ASP A 299 -30.36 -11.22 -16.22
N SER A 300 -30.95 -12.06 -17.08
CA SER A 300 -30.29 -13.23 -17.67
C SER A 300 -28.96 -12.89 -18.36
N LEU A 301 -28.89 -11.70 -18.96
CA LEU A 301 -27.66 -11.19 -19.56
C LEU A 301 -26.57 -10.97 -18.51
N LEU A 302 -26.91 -10.26 -17.43
CA LEU A 302 -25.98 -9.82 -16.40
C LEU A 302 -25.42 -11.01 -15.62
N VAL A 303 -26.28 -11.93 -15.21
CA VAL A 303 -25.87 -13.12 -14.45
C VAL A 303 -25.03 -14.04 -15.31
N SER A 304 -25.42 -14.27 -16.57
CA SER A 304 -24.61 -15.06 -17.51
C SER A 304 -23.22 -14.44 -17.71
N ALA A 305 -23.14 -13.12 -17.87
CA ALA A 305 -21.86 -12.42 -17.99
C ALA A 305 -21.00 -12.54 -16.72
N ALA A 306 -21.61 -12.47 -15.53
CA ALA A 306 -20.92 -12.67 -14.25
C ALA A 306 -20.35 -14.09 -14.12
N VAL A 307 -21.13 -15.12 -14.46
CA VAL A 307 -20.71 -16.53 -14.47
C VAL A 307 -19.52 -16.75 -15.41
N LEU A 308 -19.59 -16.23 -16.65
CA LEU A 308 -18.49 -16.37 -17.61
C LEU A 308 -17.24 -15.60 -17.17
N ALA A 309 -17.39 -14.37 -16.67
CA ALA A 309 -16.28 -13.57 -16.17
C ALA A 309 -15.58 -14.25 -14.99
N TRP A 310 -16.35 -14.81 -14.05
CA TRP A 310 -15.79 -15.55 -12.92
C TRP A 310 -15.03 -16.79 -13.38
N ASN A 311 -15.57 -17.54 -14.34
CA ASN A 311 -14.90 -18.73 -14.89
C ASN A 311 -13.57 -18.39 -15.59
N GLU A 312 -13.45 -17.22 -16.22
CA GLU A 312 -12.19 -16.77 -16.83
C GLU A 312 -11.11 -16.39 -15.81
N VAL A 313 -11.53 -15.89 -14.64
CA VAL A 313 -10.62 -15.41 -13.59
C VAL A 313 -10.28 -16.52 -12.58
N SER A 314 -11.22 -17.41 -12.29
CA SER A 314 -11.06 -18.56 -11.40
C SER A 314 -11.58 -19.84 -12.04
N PRO A 315 -10.85 -20.39 -13.04
CA PRO A 315 -11.27 -21.60 -13.74
C PRO A 315 -11.51 -22.76 -12.79
N THR A 316 -12.42 -23.68 -13.16
CA THR A 316 -12.76 -24.92 -12.42
C THR A 316 -13.54 -24.76 -11.12
N THR A 317 -13.77 -23.53 -10.64
CA THR A 317 -14.58 -23.30 -9.42
C THR A 317 -16.09 -23.41 -9.65
N LEU A 318 -16.56 -23.21 -10.89
CA LEU A 318 -17.96 -23.34 -11.28
C LEU A 318 -18.22 -24.68 -12.00
N GLU A 319 -19.43 -25.20 -11.88
CA GLU A 319 -19.83 -26.40 -12.61
C GLU A 319 -19.86 -26.17 -14.12
N SER A 320 -19.35 -27.16 -14.89
CA SER A 320 -19.29 -27.06 -16.35
C SER A 320 -20.67 -26.88 -17.01
N LEU A 321 -21.73 -27.43 -16.41
CA LEU A 321 -23.08 -27.31 -16.93
C LEU A 321 -23.64 -25.89 -16.76
N LEU A 322 -23.35 -25.23 -15.64
CA LEU A 322 -23.70 -23.83 -15.40
C LEU A 322 -23.01 -22.92 -16.41
N VAL A 323 -21.69 -23.07 -16.62
CA VAL A 323 -20.92 -22.25 -17.58
C VAL A 323 -21.45 -22.42 -19.01
N LYS A 324 -21.79 -23.65 -19.42
CA LYS A 324 -22.39 -23.91 -20.75
C LYS A 324 -23.79 -23.29 -20.88
N SER A 325 -24.61 -23.39 -19.83
CA SER A 325 -25.95 -22.79 -19.80
C SER A 325 -25.89 -21.27 -19.88
N ALA A 326 -24.99 -20.64 -19.11
CA ALA A 326 -24.73 -19.21 -19.18
C ALA A 326 -24.28 -18.78 -20.58
N GLY A 327 -23.33 -19.49 -21.20
CA GLY A 327 -22.91 -19.19 -22.57
C GLY A 327 -24.03 -19.34 -23.61
N ALA A 328 -24.90 -20.35 -23.46
CA ALA A 328 -26.04 -20.55 -24.35
C ALA A 328 -27.11 -19.46 -24.19
N LEU A 329 -27.43 -19.06 -22.95
CA LEU A 329 -28.34 -17.94 -22.69
C LEU A 329 -27.77 -16.62 -23.20
N LEU A 330 -26.48 -16.38 -22.96
CA LEU A 330 -25.79 -15.19 -23.44
C LEU A 330 -25.84 -15.10 -24.98
N SER A 331 -25.75 -16.23 -25.69
CA SER A 331 -25.84 -16.27 -27.15
C SER A 331 -27.27 -16.11 -27.70
N ASN A 332 -28.29 -16.47 -26.93
CA ASN A 332 -29.70 -16.51 -27.38
C ASN A 332 -30.54 -15.33 -26.85
N THR A 333 -29.96 -14.45 -26.04
CA THR A 333 -30.66 -13.31 -25.45
C THR A 333 -30.86 -12.21 -26.48
N SER A 334 -32.11 -11.80 -26.68
CA SER A 334 -32.50 -10.63 -27.49
C SER A 334 -32.57 -9.33 -26.68
N ALA A 335 -32.31 -9.38 -25.37
CA ALA A 335 -32.29 -8.21 -24.51
C ALA A 335 -31.08 -7.34 -24.84
N HIS A 336 -31.32 -6.05 -25.11
CA HIS A 336 -30.27 -5.07 -25.30
C HIS A 336 -29.55 -4.85 -23.97
N ALA A 337 -28.23 -5.00 -24.00
CA ALA A 337 -27.37 -4.70 -22.87
C ALA A 337 -27.31 -3.18 -22.67
N ASN A 338 -28.03 -2.63 -21.69
CA ASN A 338 -27.77 -1.26 -21.25
C ASN A 338 -26.56 -1.27 -20.30
N VAL A 339 -25.36 -1.49 -20.85
CA VAL A 339 -24.14 -1.11 -20.14
C VAL A 339 -24.08 0.41 -20.16
N ASP A 340 -24.13 1.03 -18.99
CA ASP A 340 -24.08 2.50 -18.86
C ASP A 340 -22.63 2.99 -18.89
N MET A 341 -22.39 4.12 -19.55
CA MET A 341 -21.12 4.85 -19.49
C MET A 341 -20.71 5.18 -18.05
N ALA A 342 -21.68 5.50 -17.18
CA ALA A 342 -21.44 5.77 -15.77
C ALA A 342 -20.80 4.57 -15.04
N ASP A 343 -21.28 3.36 -15.31
CA ASP A 343 -20.78 2.14 -14.65
C ASP A 343 -19.37 1.76 -15.11
N VAL A 344 -19.03 2.01 -16.38
CA VAL A 344 -17.69 1.72 -16.92
C VAL A 344 -16.68 2.80 -16.52
N SER A 345 -17.11 4.06 -16.50
CA SER A 345 -16.28 5.17 -16.00
C SER A 345 -15.96 4.99 -14.52
N ALA A 346 -16.93 4.60 -13.69
CA ALA A 346 -16.70 4.29 -12.28
C ALA A 346 -15.63 3.19 -12.07
N LEU A 347 -15.59 2.17 -12.93
CA LEU A 347 -14.53 1.14 -12.90
C LEU A 347 -13.15 1.74 -13.20
N PHE A 348 -13.04 2.57 -14.25
CA PHE A 348 -11.77 3.23 -14.57
C PHE A 348 -11.28 4.12 -13.42
N GLU A 349 -12.16 4.95 -12.87
CA GLU A 349 -11.83 5.83 -11.73
C GLU A 349 -11.40 5.02 -10.50
N THR A 350 -12.07 3.91 -10.21
CA THR A 350 -11.67 3.01 -9.12
C THR A 350 -10.25 2.45 -9.34
N ILE A 351 -9.91 2.08 -10.57
CA ILE A 351 -8.57 1.61 -10.94
C ILE A 351 -7.54 2.74 -10.82
N ALA A 352 -7.88 3.95 -11.29
CA ALA A 352 -7.00 5.11 -11.22
C ALA A 352 -6.69 5.52 -9.77
N VAL A 353 -7.70 5.61 -8.91
CA VAL A 353 -7.53 5.88 -7.47
C VAL A 353 -6.73 4.76 -6.80
N TRP A 354 -6.92 3.50 -7.20
CA TRP A 354 -6.13 2.39 -6.68
C TRP A 354 -4.66 2.49 -7.13
N ALA A 355 -4.39 2.88 -8.38
CA ALA A 355 -3.03 3.06 -8.91
C ALA A 355 -2.30 4.19 -8.16
N GLU A 356 -2.95 5.34 -7.97
CA GLU A 356 -2.42 6.48 -7.22
C GLU A 356 -2.06 6.10 -5.77
N LYS A 357 -2.94 5.37 -5.07
CA LYS A 357 -2.67 4.87 -3.71
C LYS A 357 -1.48 3.89 -3.62
N ASN A 358 -1.09 3.30 -4.74
CA ASN A 358 0.05 2.38 -4.84
C ASN A 358 1.27 3.02 -5.55
N ASP A 359 1.31 4.36 -5.62
CA ASP A 359 2.39 5.15 -6.21
C ASP A 359 2.68 4.80 -7.68
N VAL A 360 1.64 4.40 -8.43
CA VAL A 360 1.73 4.16 -9.88
C VAL A 360 0.99 5.25 -10.64
N ASP A 361 1.73 6.04 -11.42
CA ASP A 361 1.16 7.05 -12.31
C ASP A 361 0.71 6.42 -13.63
N LEU A 362 -0.51 6.72 -14.06
CA LEU A 362 -1.06 6.28 -15.35
C LEU A 362 -0.64 7.19 -16.51
N GLY A 363 -0.02 8.33 -16.22
CA GLY A 363 0.45 9.32 -17.17
C GLY A 363 -0.64 10.29 -17.63
N HIS A 364 -0.33 11.58 -17.62
CA HIS A 364 -1.29 12.65 -17.93
C HIS A 364 -1.90 12.56 -19.33
N GLN A 365 -1.13 12.15 -20.34
CA GLN A 365 -1.63 11.96 -21.71
C GLN A 365 -2.72 10.88 -21.78
N PHE A 366 -2.49 9.74 -21.11
CA PHE A 366 -3.40 8.61 -21.13
C PHE A 366 -4.73 8.99 -20.45
N THR A 367 -4.65 9.63 -19.28
CA THR A 367 -5.81 10.13 -18.54
C THR A 367 -6.59 11.20 -19.32
N LEU A 368 -5.91 12.08 -20.06
CA LEU A 368 -6.57 13.03 -20.96
C LEU A 368 -7.42 12.32 -22.01
N LEU A 369 -6.86 11.31 -22.69
CA LEU A 369 -7.58 10.57 -23.73
C LEU A 369 -8.80 9.82 -23.19
N VAL A 370 -8.70 9.26 -21.99
CA VAL A 370 -9.83 8.63 -21.31
C VAL A 370 -10.90 9.67 -20.97
N ARG A 371 -10.50 10.85 -20.49
CA ARG A 371 -11.42 11.96 -20.20
C ARG A 371 -12.21 12.41 -21.43
N GLU A 372 -11.57 12.40 -22.62
CA GLU A 372 -12.25 12.74 -23.88
C GLU A 372 -13.40 11.80 -24.23
N LEU A 373 -13.36 10.55 -23.77
CA LEU A 373 -14.42 9.58 -24.02
C LEU A 373 -15.67 9.87 -23.17
N TYR A 374 -15.51 10.48 -21.99
CA TYR A 374 -16.63 10.78 -21.09
C TYR A 374 -17.62 11.81 -21.63
N ASP A 375 -17.15 12.76 -22.44
CA ASP A 375 -18.02 13.82 -22.98
C ASP A 375 -18.78 13.37 -24.23
N LEU A 376 -19.94 12.74 -24.04
CA LEU A 376 -20.83 12.29 -25.12
C LEU A 376 -21.40 13.44 -25.98
N THR A 377 -21.20 14.70 -25.58
CA THR A 377 -21.76 15.85 -26.31
C THR A 377 -20.86 16.35 -27.43
N VAL A 378 -19.57 16.04 -27.38
CA VAL A 378 -18.54 16.49 -28.33
C VAL A 378 -18.01 15.29 -29.11
N THR A 379 -17.97 15.35 -30.44
CA THR A 379 -17.34 14.31 -31.27
C THR A 379 -15.83 14.52 -31.35
N GLN A 380 -15.06 13.45 -31.08
CA GLN A 380 -13.61 13.46 -31.12
C GLN A 380 -13.13 13.07 -32.52
N LEU A 381 -12.48 13.99 -33.23
CA LEU A 381 -12.01 13.78 -34.60
C LEU A 381 -10.48 13.77 -34.61
N LEU A 382 -9.90 12.63 -34.99
CA LEU A 382 -8.46 12.52 -35.17
C LEU A 382 -8.07 13.02 -36.56
N VAL A 383 -7.14 13.97 -36.64
CA VAL A 383 -6.61 14.49 -37.89
C VAL A 383 -5.23 13.89 -38.13
N ALA A 384 -5.12 13.07 -39.18
CA ALA A 384 -3.88 12.43 -39.61
C ALA A 384 -3.63 12.67 -41.10
N GLY A 385 -2.44 12.32 -41.58
CA GLY A 385 -2.00 12.58 -42.95
C GLY A 385 -0.48 12.47 -43.04
N ALA A 386 0.05 12.32 -44.25
CA ALA A 386 1.48 12.10 -44.49
C ALA A 386 2.34 13.38 -44.50
N SER A 387 1.70 14.55 -44.40
CA SER A 387 2.34 15.86 -44.43
C SER A 387 1.85 16.69 -43.25
N ASP A 388 2.76 17.02 -42.33
CA ASP A 388 2.46 17.90 -41.19
C ASP A 388 2.08 19.31 -41.63
N TYR A 389 2.64 19.78 -42.75
CA TYR A 389 2.27 21.05 -43.36
C TYR A 389 0.81 21.06 -43.79
N ASP A 390 0.37 20.01 -44.50
CA ASP A 390 -1.01 19.91 -45.01
C ASP A 390 -2.03 19.78 -43.86
N LYS A 391 -1.70 19.00 -42.81
CA LYS A 391 -2.51 18.92 -41.59
C LYS A 391 -2.64 20.28 -40.91
N SER A 392 -1.51 20.98 -40.72
CA SER A 392 -1.48 22.28 -40.04
C SER A 392 -2.24 23.35 -40.82
N ALA A 393 -2.10 23.37 -42.15
CA ALA A 393 -2.84 24.26 -43.02
C ALA A 393 -4.36 24.04 -42.92
N PHE A 394 -4.81 22.78 -42.90
CA PHE A 394 -6.23 22.42 -42.74
C PHE A 394 -6.78 22.78 -41.36
N ILE A 395 -6.02 22.55 -40.29
CA ILE A 395 -6.45 22.85 -38.91
C ILE A 395 -6.53 24.36 -38.69
N ASN A 396 -5.47 25.11 -39.05
CA ASN A 396 -5.41 26.55 -38.86
C ASN A 396 -6.53 27.28 -39.61
N SER A 397 -6.84 26.85 -40.82
CA SER A 397 -7.93 27.45 -41.61
C SER A 397 -9.30 27.18 -40.99
N ILE A 398 -9.54 25.98 -40.43
CA ILE A 398 -10.81 25.65 -39.76
C ILE A 398 -10.95 26.39 -38.42
N LEU A 399 -9.87 26.51 -37.66
CA LEU A 399 -9.88 27.19 -36.37
C LEU A 399 -9.89 28.72 -36.51
N GLY A 400 -9.52 29.25 -37.69
CA GLY A 400 -9.51 30.68 -37.99
C GLY A 400 -8.31 31.42 -37.40
N GLU A 401 -7.29 30.69 -36.94
CA GLU A 401 -6.08 31.20 -36.30
C GLU A 401 -4.85 30.40 -36.78
N ASN A 402 -3.70 31.06 -36.93
CA ASN A 402 -2.43 30.41 -37.27
C ASN A 402 -1.78 29.86 -35.99
N ILE A 403 -2.24 28.70 -35.53
CA ILE A 403 -1.81 28.10 -34.25
C ILE A 403 -0.69 27.08 -34.44
N LEU A 404 -0.71 26.31 -35.54
CA LEU A 404 0.28 25.27 -35.85
C LEU A 404 1.31 25.75 -36.89
N ASN A 405 2.57 25.35 -36.70
CA ASN A 405 3.68 25.57 -37.64
C ASN A 405 3.81 24.42 -38.66
N GLU A 406 4.76 24.51 -39.60
CA GLU A 406 4.95 23.53 -40.68
C GLU A 406 5.31 22.10 -40.22
N ALA A 407 5.76 21.91 -38.96
CA ALA A 407 6.11 20.61 -38.39
C ALA A 407 5.36 20.36 -37.06
N ILE A 408 4.74 19.18 -36.93
CA ILE A 408 4.02 18.75 -35.72
C ILE A 408 4.86 17.66 -35.06
N THR A 409 5.58 18.02 -34.00
CA THR A 409 6.48 17.10 -33.27
C THR A 409 5.80 16.42 -32.08
N THR A 410 4.68 16.97 -31.61
CA THR A 410 3.96 16.57 -30.40
C THR A 410 2.47 16.43 -30.68
N SER A 411 1.78 15.54 -29.98
CA SER A 411 0.31 15.41 -30.12
C SER A 411 -0.42 16.56 -29.42
N ILE A 412 -1.49 17.06 -30.06
CA ILE A 412 -2.23 18.25 -29.63
C ILE A 412 -3.73 17.98 -29.67
N THR A 413 -4.45 18.39 -28.62
CA THR A 413 -5.91 18.33 -28.53
C THR A 413 -6.47 19.74 -28.59
N PHE A 414 -7.33 20.04 -29.57
CA PHE A 414 -7.99 21.34 -29.73
C PHE A 414 -9.46 21.29 -29.34
N LYS A 415 -9.88 22.23 -28.48
CA LYS A 415 -11.26 22.34 -27.98
C LYS A 415 -11.78 23.77 -28.05
N ASP A 416 -13.10 23.90 -28.14
CA ASP A 416 -13.76 25.20 -27.95
C ASP A 416 -13.85 25.56 -26.46
N ASP A 417 -13.50 26.80 -26.13
CA ASP A 417 -13.76 27.41 -24.82
C ASP A 417 -14.03 28.91 -24.98
N SER A 418 -14.55 29.53 -23.92
CA SER A 418 -14.69 30.98 -23.78
C SER A 418 -13.35 31.72 -23.71
N GLN A 419 -12.29 31.08 -23.20
CA GLN A 419 -10.96 31.67 -23.04
C GLN A 419 -9.89 30.80 -23.67
N THR A 420 -8.84 31.44 -24.17
CA THR A 420 -7.67 30.72 -24.69
C THR A 420 -6.82 30.23 -23.52
N GLU A 421 -6.63 28.91 -23.42
CA GLU A 421 -5.79 28.23 -22.43
C GLU A 421 -4.94 27.18 -23.16
N ILE A 422 -3.64 27.15 -22.88
CA ILE A 422 -2.70 26.21 -23.49
C ILE A 422 -2.01 25.46 -22.36
N THR A 423 -2.10 24.15 -22.34
CA THR A 423 -1.55 23.31 -21.27
C THR A 423 -0.60 22.27 -21.85
N GLU A 424 0.65 22.26 -21.41
CA GLU A 424 1.62 21.19 -21.63
C GLU A 424 1.45 20.12 -20.54
N LEU A 425 1.24 18.88 -20.97
CA LEU A 425 1.10 17.72 -20.11
C LEU A 425 2.30 16.81 -20.37
N THR A 426 3.13 16.61 -19.35
CA THR A 426 4.28 15.69 -19.39
C THR A 426 3.99 14.45 -18.54
N GLU A 427 4.93 13.52 -18.37
CA GLU A 427 4.75 12.43 -17.39
C GLU A 427 4.93 12.90 -15.93
N LEU A 428 5.53 14.08 -15.69
CA LEU A 428 5.90 14.53 -14.33
C LEU A 428 5.13 15.76 -13.85
N ASP A 429 4.66 16.59 -14.78
CA ASP A 429 4.07 17.89 -14.45
C ASP A 429 3.07 18.38 -15.51
N ILE A 430 2.18 19.27 -15.08
CA ILE A 430 1.18 19.97 -15.88
C ILE A 430 1.53 21.46 -15.87
N ARG A 431 1.91 22.00 -17.02
CA ARG A 431 2.37 23.38 -17.15
C ARG A 431 1.45 24.20 -18.04
N ASN A 432 1.02 25.37 -17.56
CA ASN A 432 0.32 26.35 -18.39
C ASN A 432 1.32 27.10 -19.29
N ILE A 433 1.04 27.17 -20.58
CA ILE A 433 1.79 27.91 -21.58
C ILE A 433 1.08 29.27 -21.80
N PRO A 434 1.76 30.40 -21.56
CA PRO A 434 1.12 31.72 -21.54
C PRO A 434 0.69 32.25 -22.91
N ASN A 435 1.30 31.78 -24.01
CA ASN A 435 1.00 32.27 -25.36
C ASN A 435 1.45 31.28 -26.46
N PHE A 436 0.99 31.52 -27.69
CA PHE A 436 1.34 30.70 -28.85
C PHE A 436 2.81 30.80 -29.29
N ASP A 437 3.52 31.91 -28.99
CA ASP A 437 4.95 32.02 -29.31
C ASP A 437 5.78 31.01 -28.51
N GLU A 438 5.45 30.81 -27.23
CA GLU A 438 6.10 29.80 -26.39
C GLU A 438 5.70 28.37 -26.81
N LEU A 439 4.44 28.16 -27.23
CA LEU A 439 4.02 26.90 -27.85
C LEU A 439 4.86 26.57 -29.09
N HIS A 440 5.12 27.53 -29.97
CA HIS A 440 5.95 27.33 -31.16
C HIS A 440 7.39 26.95 -30.81
N ASN A 441 7.96 27.52 -29.74
CA ASN A 441 9.30 27.14 -29.27
C ASN A 441 9.32 25.69 -28.75
N ILE A 442 8.28 25.26 -28.06
CA ILE A 442 8.14 23.87 -27.57
C ILE A 442 8.00 22.90 -28.75
N LEU A 443 7.17 23.22 -29.74
CA LEU A 443 6.98 22.39 -30.93
C LEU A 443 8.23 22.32 -31.83
N ALA A 444 9.11 23.32 -31.79
CA ALA A 444 10.34 23.34 -32.57
C ALA A 444 11.44 22.39 -32.05
N VAL A 445 11.34 21.94 -30.79
CA VAL A 445 12.32 21.02 -30.20
C VAL A 445 11.77 19.59 -30.25
N PRO A 446 12.34 18.67 -31.06
CA PRO A 446 11.90 17.27 -31.05
C PRO A 446 12.28 16.60 -29.73
N SER A 447 11.34 15.85 -29.13
CA SER A 447 11.60 15.05 -27.93
C SER A 447 12.76 14.08 -28.16
N GLN A 448 13.74 14.08 -27.27
CA GLN A 448 14.98 13.31 -27.44
C GLN A 448 14.91 11.93 -26.77
N SER A 449 13.92 11.69 -25.89
CA SER A 449 13.78 10.43 -25.16
C SER A 449 12.32 9.96 -24.98
N LYS A 450 12.13 8.68 -24.65
CA LYS A 450 10.81 8.11 -24.28
C LYS A 450 10.21 8.70 -22.99
N LEU A 451 11.05 9.25 -22.11
CA LEU A 451 10.67 9.88 -20.84
C LEU A 451 10.17 11.34 -21.03
N GLU A 452 10.26 11.87 -22.25
CA GLU A 452 9.77 13.20 -22.63
C GLU A 452 8.51 13.08 -23.50
N ARG A 453 7.61 12.14 -23.18
CA ARG A 453 6.28 12.09 -23.79
C ARG A 453 5.50 13.31 -23.34
N LYS A 454 5.23 14.18 -24.30
CA LYS A 454 4.49 15.43 -24.11
C LYS A 454 3.20 15.35 -24.89
N CYS A 455 2.14 15.93 -24.36
CA CYS A 455 0.96 16.27 -25.13
C CYS A 455 0.47 17.65 -24.75
N ILE A 456 -0.24 18.30 -25.66
CA ILE A 456 -0.66 19.69 -25.48
C ILE A 456 -2.17 19.75 -25.59
N GLU A 457 -2.82 20.35 -24.60
CA GLU A 457 -4.24 20.71 -24.67
C GLU A 457 -4.35 22.20 -25.01
N VAL A 458 -5.08 22.53 -26.06
CA VAL A 458 -5.36 23.90 -26.49
C VAL A 458 -6.87 24.12 -26.46
N LYS A 459 -7.32 24.97 -25.56
CA LYS A 459 -8.69 25.48 -25.53
C LYS A 459 -8.70 26.88 -26.10
N LEU A 460 -9.59 27.16 -27.04
CA LEU A 460 -9.71 28.50 -27.63
C LEU A 460 -11.14 28.79 -28.13
N PRO A 461 -11.53 30.07 -28.26
CA PRO A 461 -12.83 30.43 -28.84
C PRO A 461 -12.92 30.06 -30.33
N SER A 462 -13.54 28.93 -30.65
CA SER A 462 -13.69 28.45 -32.02
C SER A 462 -15.16 28.30 -32.40
N ARG A 463 -15.63 29.19 -33.30
CA ARG A 463 -17.01 29.13 -33.82
C ARG A 463 -17.32 27.81 -34.51
N PHE A 464 -16.35 27.25 -35.22
CA PHE A 464 -16.51 26.00 -35.94
C PHE A 464 -16.67 24.81 -34.97
N LEU A 465 -15.74 24.66 -34.03
CA LEU A 465 -15.79 23.58 -33.03
C LEU A 465 -17.06 23.69 -32.18
N ARG A 466 -17.44 24.89 -31.74
CA ARG A 466 -18.67 25.13 -30.96
C ARG A 466 -19.94 24.76 -31.70
N LYS A 467 -20.08 25.23 -32.96
CA LYS A 467 -21.29 25.02 -33.76
C LYS A 467 -21.52 23.54 -34.03
N ASN A 468 -20.44 22.82 -34.30
CA ASN A 468 -20.49 21.43 -34.74
C ASN A 468 -20.28 20.43 -33.59
N LYS A 469 -19.96 20.92 -32.39
CA LYS A 469 -19.58 20.13 -31.21
C LYS A 469 -18.44 19.17 -31.50
N PHE A 470 -17.35 19.69 -32.06
CA PHE A 470 -16.17 18.91 -32.41
C PHE A 470 -14.99 19.25 -31.49
N SER A 471 -14.12 18.26 -31.33
CA SER A 471 -12.78 18.41 -30.77
C SER A 471 -11.80 17.73 -31.73
N PHE A 472 -10.62 18.33 -31.93
CA PHE A 472 -9.59 17.77 -32.81
C PHE A 472 -8.47 17.15 -32.01
N LEU A 473 -8.21 15.88 -32.25
CA LEU A 473 -7.00 15.19 -31.83
C LEU A 473 -6.02 15.25 -33.01
N VAL A 474 -4.80 15.73 -32.78
CA VAL A 474 -3.80 15.92 -33.83
C VAL A 474 -2.54 15.18 -33.42
N THR A 475 -2.05 14.31 -34.29
CA THR A 475 -0.83 13.55 -34.03
C THR A 475 0.26 13.91 -35.03
N PRO A 476 1.55 13.80 -34.65
CA PRO A 476 2.68 13.82 -35.58
C PRO A 476 2.50 12.83 -36.73
N THR A 477 3.19 13.07 -37.85
CA THR A 477 3.20 12.11 -38.96
C THR A 477 3.97 10.85 -38.55
N VAL A 478 3.35 9.68 -38.73
CA VAL A 478 3.98 8.38 -38.46
C VAL A 478 4.56 7.84 -39.76
N HIS A 479 5.86 7.54 -39.74
CA HIS A 479 6.53 6.82 -40.82
C HIS A 479 6.79 5.37 -40.39
N GLY A 480 6.27 4.39 -41.13
CA GLY A 480 6.45 2.96 -40.86
C GLY A 480 5.29 2.27 -40.14
N GLN A 481 5.51 1.04 -39.65
CA GLN A 481 4.47 0.23 -38.98
C GLN A 481 4.10 0.84 -37.61
N LEU A 482 2.80 1.09 -37.41
CA LEU A 482 2.21 1.50 -36.13
C LEU A 482 2.38 0.38 -35.10
N ASP A 483 3.04 0.70 -33.98
CA ASP A 483 3.09 -0.18 -32.81
C ASP A 483 1.79 -0.03 -32.00
N LYS A 484 1.18 -1.16 -31.60
CA LYS A 484 -0.03 -1.19 -30.73
C LYS A 484 0.20 -0.56 -29.37
N ASN A 485 1.46 -0.55 -28.91
CA ASN A 485 1.86 0.07 -27.65
C ASN A 485 2.32 1.53 -27.81
N SER A 486 2.20 2.11 -29.01
CA SER A 486 2.52 3.52 -29.25
C SER A 486 1.42 4.47 -28.78
N SER A 487 1.82 5.69 -28.45
CA SER A 487 0.89 6.79 -28.15
C SER A 487 -0.06 7.07 -29.32
N HIS A 488 0.42 7.01 -30.56
CA HIS A 488 -0.39 7.18 -31.77
C HIS A 488 -1.58 6.20 -31.82
N PHE A 489 -1.38 4.97 -31.38
CA PHE A 489 -2.46 3.99 -31.31
C PHE A 489 -3.51 4.33 -30.23
N GLU A 490 -3.10 4.96 -29.13
CA GLU A 490 -4.05 5.44 -28.10
C GLU A 490 -4.94 6.57 -28.63
N TYR A 491 -4.37 7.52 -29.38
CA TYR A 491 -5.16 8.57 -30.04
C TYR A 491 -6.15 7.99 -31.08
N LEU A 492 -5.73 6.96 -31.82
CA LEU A 492 -6.63 6.23 -32.73
C LEU A 492 -7.78 5.56 -31.99
N GLN A 493 -7.52 4.96 -30.82
CA GLN A 493 -8.55 4.33 -29.99
C GLN A 493 -9.48 5.35 -29.33
N ALA A 494 -9.00 6.55 -29.00
CA ALA A 494 -9.81 7.60 -28.39
C ALA A 494 -10.74 8.34 -29.38
N ALA A 495 -10.45 8.29 -30.68
CA ALA A 495 -11.18 9.06 -31.70
C ALA A 495 -12.49 8.40 -32.15
N ASP A 496 -13.53 9.20 -32.43
CA ASP A 496 -14.79 8.74 -33.02
C ASP A 496 -14.73 8.59 -34.55
N SER A 497 -13.88 9.38 -35.19
CA SER A 497 -13.59 9.28 -36.63
C SER A 497 -12.20 9.82 -36.94
N LEU A 498 -11.62 9.31 -38.02
CA LEU A 498 -10.34 9.73 -38.56
C LEU A 498 -10.55 10.61 -39.80
N ILE A 499 -10.00 11.81 -39.79
CA ILE A 499 -9.85 12.69 -40.94
C ILE A 499 -8.43 12.51 -41.46
N TYR A 500 -8.31 11.89 -42.63
CA TYR A 500 -7.04 11.69 -43.32
C TYR A 500 -6.85 12.75 -44.41
N VAL A 501 -5.89 13.66 -44.19
CA VAL A 501 -5.57 14.77 -45.10
C VAL A 501 -4.57 14.28 -46.15
N LEU A 502 -4.96 14.44 -47.42
CA LEU A 502 -4.22 14.02 -48.61
C LEU A 502 -3.91 15.25 -49.48
N ASN A 503 -2.68 15.31 -49.98
CA ASN A 503 -2.26 16.35 -50.90
C ASN A 503 -2.65 15.99 -52.34
N SER A 504 -3.49 16.79 -52.99
CA SER A 504 -3.91 16.54 -54.38
C SER A 504 -2.83 16.78 -55.43
N ALA A 505 -1.69 17.38 -55.06
CA ALA A 505 -0.54 17.61 -55.92
C ALA A 505 0.48 16.46 -55.90
N SER A 506 0.36 15.50 -54.96
CA SER A 506 1.27 14.34 -54.83
C SER A 506 0.52 13.02 -55.05
N PRO A 507 1.08 12.02 -55.75
CA PRO A 507 0.46 10.69 -55.83
C PRO A 507 0.47 9.99 -54.47
N LEU A 508 -0.58 9.21 -54.18
CA LEU A 508 -0.65 8.35 -52.99
C LEU A 508 0.45 7.28 -53.02
N HIS A 509 1.33 7.32 -52.03
CA HIS A 509 2.37 6.33 -51.80
C HIS A 509 1.81 5.04 -51.23
N ASP A 510 2.47 3.92 -51.53
CA ASP A 510 2.00 2.61 -51.08
C ASP A 510 2.13 2.46 -49.54
N GLU A 511 3.12 3.10 -48.90
CA GLU A 511 3.28 3.15 -47.44
C GLU A 511 2.09 3.85 -46.73
N GLU A 512 1.52 4.90 -47.33
CA GLU A 512 0.34 5.58 -46.80
C GLU A 512 -0.89 4.67 -46.86
N LEU A 513 -1.02 3.90 -47.94
CA LEU A 513 -2.11 2.94 -48.13
C LEU A 513 -1.98 1.77 -47.15
N ASP A 514 -0.77 1.24 -46.95
CA ASP A 514 -0.50 0.18 -45.98
C ASP A 514 -0.85 0.63 -44.55
N THR A 515 -0.53 1.88 -44.19
CA THR A 515 -0.89 2.47 -42.89
C THR A 515 -2.40 2.54 -42.70
N LEU A 516 -3.14 2.99 -43.71
CA LEU A 516 -4.61 3.04 -43.68
C LEU A 516 -5.25 1.65 -43.58
N LEU A 517 -4.70 0.66 -44.29
CA LEU A 517 -5.14 -0.74 -44.21
C LEU A 517 -4.89 -1.33 -42.82
N TYR A 518 -3.73 -1.05 -42.23
CA TYR A 518 -3.41 -1.45 -40.87
C TYR A 518 -4.38 -0.83 -39.85
N ILE A 519 -4.65 0.48 -39.94
CA ILE A 519 -5.62 1.16 -39.07
C ILE A 519 -6.99 0.49 -39.16
N ARG A 520 -7.47 0.18 -40.36
CA ARG A 520 -8.75 -0.50 -40.56
C ARG A 520 -8.78 -1.91 -39.96
N GLU A 521 -7.68 -2.65 -40.07
CA GLU A 521 -7.59 -4.00 -39.48
C GLU A 521 -7.64 -3.94 -37.94
N GLN A 522 -6.95 -2.97 -37.34
CA GLN A 522 -6.85 -2.87 -35.88
C GLN A 522 -8.03 -2.16 -35.22
N VAL A 523 -8.67 -1.22 -35.92
CA VAL A 523 -9.83 -0.44 -35.43
C VAL A 523 -10.94 -0.48 -36.49
N PRO A 524 -11.63 -1.62 -36.66
CA PRO A 524 -12.57 -1.83 -37.78
C PRO A 524 -13.78 -0.88 -37.75
N ASN A 525 -14.16 -0.40 -36.56
CA ASN A 525 -15.27 0.52 -36.36
C ASN A 525 -14.88 2.00 -36.53
N LEU A 526 -13.59 2.31 -36.77
CA LEU A 526 -13.13 3.68 -36.98
C LEU A 526 -13.41 4.11 -38.43
N GLN A 527 -14.29 5.10 -38.59
CA GLN A 527 -14.57 5.64 -39.91
C GLN A 527 -13.45 6.56 -40.37
N ILE A 528 -12.96 6.33 -41.60
CA ILE A 528 -11.94 7.15 -42.24
C ILE A 528 -12.60 8.08 -43.27
N LYS A 529 -12.38 9.38 -43.13
CA LYS A 529 -12.83 10.45 -44.01
C LYS A 529 -11.61 11.05 -44.72
N PHE A 530 -11.67 11.21 -46.03
CA PHE A 530 -10.54 11.70 -46.80
C PHE A 530 -10.73 13.16 -47.20
N VAL A 531 -9.80 14.02 -46.81
CA VAL A 531 -9.76 15.42 -47.24
C VAL A 531 -8.69 15.55 -48.31
N LEU A 532 -9.08 16.03 -49.50
CA LEU A 532 -8.18 16.30 -50.61
C LEU A 532 -7.87 17.79 -50.64
N GLN A 533 -6.68 18.15 -50.18
CA GLN A 533 -6.22 19.53 -50.17
C GLN A 533 -5.79 19.98 -51.57
N THR A 534 -6.43 21.00 -52.12
CA THR A 534 -6.14 21.60 -53.44
C THR A 534 -5.52 22.98 -53.28
N ILE A 535 -4.25 23.11 -53.68
CA ILE A 535 -3.47 24.36 -53.54
C ILE A 535 -3.71 25.30 -54.75
N ASP A 536 -4.07 24.76 -55.91
CA ASP A 536 -4.34 25.52 -57.14
C ASP A 536 -5.47 24.92 -57.98
N THR A 537 -6.25 25.77 -58.67
CA THR A 537 -7.29 25.40 -59.65
C THR A 537 -6.75 24.64 -60.88
N ASN A 538 -5.43 24.50 -61.01
CA ASN A 538 -4.74 23.77 -62.09
C ASN A 538 -4.19 22.40 -61.63
N THR A 539 -4.64 21.88 -60.49
CA THR A 539 -4.31 20.51 -60.07
C THR A 539 -4.80 19.51 -61.10
N SER A 540 -3.91 18.64 -61.58
CA SER A 540 -4.26 17.71 -62.65
C SER A 540 -5.37 16.76 -62.18
N GLU A 541 -6.56 16.85 -62.80
CA GLU A 541 -7.70 15.96 -62.52
C GLU A 541 -7.29 14.48 -62.57
N ASN A 542 -6.26 14.14 -63.36
CA ASN A 542 -5.68 12.82 -63.49
C ASN A 542 -5.08 12.27 -62.18
N ILE A 543 -4.36 13.08 -61.40
CA ILE A 543 -3.76 12.66 -60.11
C ILE A 543 -4.86 12.51 -59.05
N THR A 544 -5.79 13.46 -58.99
CA THR A 544 -6.93 13.37 -58.06
C THR A 544 -7.78 12.11 -58.33
N ASN A 545 -8.06 11.82 -59.60
CA ASN A 545 -8.82 10.64 -60.00
C ASN A 545 -8.04 9.33 -59.76
N SER A 546 -6.70 9.34 -59.85
CA SER A 546 -5.89 8.15 -59.56
C SER A 546 -5.85 7.82 -58.06
N ILE A 547 -5.72 8.83 -57.20
CA ILE A 547 -5.80 8.70 -55.73
C ILE A 547 -7.16 8.15 -55.33
N LYS A 548 -8.25 8.75 -55.83
CA LYS A 548 -9.62 8.28 -55.56
C LYS A 548 -9.81 6.82 -55.98
N LYS A 549 -9.34 6.44 -57.18
CA LYS A 549 -9.43 5.05 -57.66
C LYS A 549 -8.66 4.08 -56.77
N LYS A 550 -7.42 4.40 -56.38
CA LYS A 550 -6.61 3.56 -55.48
C LYS A 550 -7.31 3.34 -54.12
N ILE A 551 -7.82 4.41 -53.51
CA ILE A 551 -8.49 4.31 -52.21
C ILE A 551 -9.82 3.58 -52.32
N LEU A 552 -10.64 3.82 -53.35
CA LEU A 552 -11.94 3.17 -53.53
C LEU A 552 -11.84 1.64 -53.75
N VAL A 553 -10.70 1.12 -54.21
CA VAL A 553 -10.46 -0.34 -54.30
C VAL A 553 -10.49 -0.97 -52.91
N HIS A 554 -9.92 -0.30 -51.91
CA HIS A 554 -9.84 -0.82 -50.55
C HIS A 554 -10.96 -0.29 -49.66
N PHE A 555 -11.37 0.96 -49.84
CA PHE A 555 -12.39 1.69 -49.08
C PHE A 555 -13.54 2.10 -50.01
N PRO A 556 -14.45 1.18 -50.38
CA PRO A 556 -15.51 1.45 -51.37
C PRO A 556 -16.50 2.54 -50.92
N GLU A 557 -16.63 2.75 -49.60
CA GLU A 557 -17.48 3.78 -49.00
C GLU A 557 -16.71 5.08 -48.66
N ALA A 558 -15.48 5.23 -49.15
CA ALA A 558 -14.67 6.43 -48.91
C ALA A 558 -15.33 7.68 -49.50
N HIS A 559 -15.50 8.70 -48.66
CA HIS A 559 -15.96 10.02 -49.06
C HIS A 559 -14.77 10.96 -49.13
N PHE A 560 -14.70 11.74 -50.22
CA PHE A 560 -13.61 12.66 -50.50
C PHE A 560 -14.10 14.10 -50.49
N PHE A 561 -13.46 14.96 -49.69
CA PHE A 561 -13.79 16.38 -49.61
C PHE A 561 -12.69 17.22 -50.27
N PRO A 562 -12.97 17.92 -51.38
CA PRO A 562 -12.03 18.91 -51.87
C PRO A 562 -12.00 20.09 -50.89
N TYR A 563 -10.81 20.45 -50.42
CA TYR A 563 -10.61 21.57 -49.50
C TYR A 563 -9.47 22.47 -50.00
N SER A 564 -9.71 23.78 -50.06
CA SER A 564 -8.68 24.74 -50.42
C SER A 564 -8.52 25.79 -49.32
N PRO A 565 -7.38 25.82 -48.60
CA PRO A 565 -7.15 26.78 -47.53
C PRO A 565 -7.20 28.25 -48.00
N SER A 566 -6.95 28.50 -49.29
CA SER A 566 -6.91 29.85 -49.89
C SER A 566 -8.26 30.36 -50.40
N GLN A 567 -9.27 29.48 -50.52
CA GLN A 567 -10.62 29.79 -51.03
C GLN A 567 -11.71 29.26 -50.09
N GLU A 568 -11.46 29.36 -48.77
CA GLU A 568 -12.39 28.91 -47.75
C GLU A 568 -13.78 29.56 -47.94
N SER A 569 -14.79 28.73 -48.20
CA SER A 569 -16.18 29.17 -48.30
C SER A 569 -17.03 28.45 -47.25
N SER A 570 -18.07 29.13 -46.77
CA SER A 570 -19.05 28.54 -45.84
C SER A 570 -19.72 27.29 -46.41
N GLU A 571 -19.79 27.16 -47.75
CA GLU A 571 -20.34 26.01 -48.46
C GLU A 571 -19.39 24.80 -48.40
N GLN A 572 -18.07 24.99 -48.57
CA GLN A 572 -17.08 23.92 -48.41
C GLN A 572 -17.04 23.39 -46.97
N LEU A 573 -17.02 24.28 -45.97
CA LEU A 573 -17.05 23.89 -44.56
C LEU A 573 -18.38 23.23 -44.17
N GLY A 574 -19.51 23.70 -44.73
CA GLY A 574 -20.82 23.09 -44.58
C GLY A 574 -20.83 21.65 -45.10
N ASN A 575 -20.33 21.41 -46.31
CA ASN A 575 -20.26 20.07 -46.91
C ASN A 575 -19.38 19.10 -46.12
N VAL A 576 -18.23 19.56 -45.59
CA VAL A 576 -17.37 18.76 -44.71
C VAL A 576 -18.10 18.39 -43.42
N THR A 577 -18.74 19.38 -42.79
CA THR A 577 -19.49 19.20 -41.54
C THR A 577 -20.66 18.23 -41.73
N ASP A 578 -21.49 18.45 -42.75
CA ASP A 578 -22.67 17.63 -43.03
C ASP A 578 -22.29 16.19 -43.33
N SER A 579 -21.15 15.95 -43.96
CA SER A 579 -20.70 14.58 -44.23
C SER A 579 -20.09 13.87 -43.01
N ILE A 580 -19.48 14.61 -42.08
CA ILE A 580 -19.04 14.08 -40.79
C ILE A 580 -20.28 13.73 -39.95
N LEU A 581 -21.22 14.67 -39.82
CA LEU A 581 -22.42 14.52 -38.99
C LEU A 581 -23.43 13.49 -39.51
N SER A 582 -23.67 13.41 -40.82
CA SER A 582 -24.69 12.53 -41.42
C SER A 582 -24.48 11.03 -41.16
N ASN A 583 -23.24 10.62 -40.85
CA ASN A 583 -22.91 9.25 -40.50
C ASN A 583 -22.90 9.01 -38.99
N LEU A 584 -22.56 10.04 -38.20
CA LEU A 584 -22.60 9.98 -36.73
C LEU A 584 -24.02 9.83 -36.19
N THR A 585 -25.02 10.43 -36.85
CA THR A 585 -26.44 10.36 -36.44
C THR A 585 -27.07 8.97 -36.53
N LYS A 586 -26.42 8.01 -37.21
CA LYS A 586 -26.91 6.62 -37.33
C LYS A 586 -26.25 5.66 -36.33
N ARG A 587 -25.29 6.14 -35.53
CA ARG A 587 -24.45 5.33 -34.63
C ARG A 587 -24.92 5.47 -33.19
N ASN A 588 -24.66 4.42 -32.40
CA ASN A 588 -24.72 4.50 -30.96
C ASN A 588 -23.33 4.92 -30.43
N VAL A 589 -23.06 6.24 -30.44
CA VAL A 589 -21.76 6.82 -30.03
C VAL A 589 -21.40 6.45 -28.60
N GLU A 590 -22.39 6.35 -27.71
CA GLU A 590 -22.19 5.94 -26.32
C GLU A 590 -21.64 4.52 -26.24
N LYS A 591 -22.29 3.56 -26.89
CA LYS A 591 -21.85 2.15 -26.94
C LYS A 591 -20.42 2.00 -27.49
N GLU A 592 -20.10 2.70 -28.57
CA GLU A 592 -18.75 2.66 -29.16
C GLU A 592 -17.69 3.23 -28.22
N ARG A 593 -18.02 4.28 -27.46
CA ARG A 593 -17.11 4.85 -26.46
C ARG A 593 -16.96 3.99 -25.23
N ILE A 594 -17.99 3.26 -24.83
CA ILE A 594 -17.90 2.23 -23.80
C ILE A 594 -16.90 1.15 -24.24
N GLU A 595 -16.97 0.66 -25.48
CA GLU A 595 -16.01 -0.32 -26.01
C GLU A 595 -14.56 0.19 -25.95
N LYS A 596 -14.35 1.45 -26.37
CA LYS A 596 -13.03 2.13 -26.28
C LYS A 596 -12.57 2.24 -24.84
N LEU A 597 -13.44 2.66 -23.92
CA LEU A 597 -13.11 2.79 -22.51
C LEU A 597 -12.73 1.44 -21.88
N LEU A 598 -13.42 0.35 -22.23
CA LEU A 598 -13.04 -1.00 -21.79
C LEU A 598 -11.67 -1.43 -22.34
N TRP A 599 -11.30 -0.99 -23.56
CA TRP A 599 -9.95 -1.17 -24.08
C TRP A 599 -8.91 -0.42 -23.24
N PHE A 600 -9.18 0.84 -22.88
CA PHE A 600 -8.31 1.62 -21.99
C PHE A 600 -8.19 0.99 -20.59
N ILE A 601 -9.29 0.50 -20.01
CA ILE A 601 -9.29 -0.24 -18.74
C ILE A 601 -8.42 -1.50 -18.85
N GLN A 602 -8.58 -2.29 -19.91
CA GLN A 602 -7.76 -3.48 -20.13
C GLN A 602 -6.27 -3.13 -20.20
N LYS A 603 -5.92 -2.07 -20.94
CA LYS A 603 -4.54 -1.60 -21.07
C LYS A 603 -3.97 -1.13 -19.73
N THR A 604 -4.78 -0.42 -18.94
CA THR A 604 -4.43 0.04 -17.58
C THR A 604 -4.13 -1.15 -16.66
N ILE A 605 -5.01 -2.15 -16.61
CA ILE A 605 -4.80 -3.36 -15.79
C ILE A 605 -3.51 -4.08 -16.21
N ALA A 606 -3.26 -4.22 -17.52
CA ALA A 606 -2.04 -4.84 -18.02
C ALA A 606 -0.77 -4.04 -17.67
N TYR A 607 -0.84 -2.71 -17.73
CA TYR A 607 0.24 -1.82 -17.30
C TYR A 607 0.56 -2.00 -15.81
N LEU A 608 -0.46 -1.95 -14.93
CA LEU A 608 -0.29 -2.12 -13.49
C LEU A 608 0.34 -3.48 -13.13
N VAL A 609 -0.06 -4.57 -13.80
CA VAL A 609 0.56 -5.89 -13.61
C VAL A 609 2.06 -5.85 -13.94
N ASN A 610 2.44 -5.17 -15.02
CA ASN A 610 3.84 -5.10 -15.46
C ASN A 610 4.68 -4.17 -14.57
N GLU A 611 4.15 -3.01 -14.17
CA GLU A 611 4.84 -2.05 -13.29
C GLU A 611 5.27 -2.69 -11.97
N ARG A 612 4.42 -3.53 -11.38
CA ARG A 612 4.79 -4.28 -10.17
C ARG A 612 6.03 -5.16 -10.39
N VAL A 613 6.08 -5.86 -11.51
CA VAL A 613 7.19 -6.76 -11.84
C VAL A 613 8.46 -5.95 -12.10
N GLU A 614 8.35 -4.82 -12.80
CA GLU A 614 9.48 -3.92 -13.05
C GLU A 614 9.98 -3.26 -11.77
N LEU A 615 9.10 -2.83 -10.86
CA LEU A 615 9.46 -2.30 -9.54
C LEU A 615 10.23 -3.35 -8.73
N GLU A 616 9.72 -4.59 -8.63
CA GLU A 616 10.43 -5.66 -7.92
C GLU A 616 11.79 -5.94 -8.56
N ASN A 617 11.87 -6.02 -9.89
CA ASN A 617 13.12 -6.25 -10.60
C ASN A 617 14.13 -5.10 -10.38
N THR A 618 13.66 -3.86 -10.34
CA THR A 618 14.48 -2.67 -10.11
C THR A 618 15.03 -2.64 -8.69
N LEU A 619 14.19 -2.91 -7.69
CA LEU A 619 14.61 -3.05 -6.29
C LEU A 619 15.63 -4.19 -6.11
N VAL A 620 15.39 -5.36 -6.72
CA VAL A 620 16.33 -6.49 -6.69
C VAL A 620 17.68 -6.10 -7.31
N LYS A 621 17.66 -5.42 -8.46
CA LYS A 621 18.88 -4.96 -9.13
C LYS A 621 19.62 -3.92 -8.28
N SER A 622 18.90 -2.95 -7.71
CA SER A 622 19.44 -1.92 -6.81
C SER A 622 20.14 -2.54 -5.60
N VAL A 623 19.44 -3.40 -4.83
CA VAL A 623 20.01 -4.12 -3.68
C VAL A 623 21.26 -4.90 -4.07
N ARG A 624 21.22 -5.64 -5.19
CA ARG A 624 22.35 -6.44 -5.66
C ARG A 624 23.55 -5.57 -6.03
N TRP A 625 23.30 -4.46 -6.74
CA TRP A 625 24.33 -3.54 -7.17
C TRP A 625 24.95 -2.81 -5.97
N ASN A 626 24.14 -2.29 -5.05
CA ASN A 626 24.60 -1.64 -3.83
C ASN A 626 25.43 -2.58 -2.95
N LYS A 627 25.00 -3.84 -2.77
CA LYS A 627 25.82 -4.86 -2.07
C LYS A 627 27.18 -5.09 -2.73
N HIS A 628 27.22 -5.12 -4.07
CA HIS A 628 28.46 -5.30 -4.82
C HIS A 628 29.39 -4.08 -4.69
N ILE A 629 28.85 -2.86 -4.72
CA ILE A 629 29.60 -1.62 -4.48
C ILE A 629 30.15 -1.58 -3.05
N LEU A 630 29.36 -1.98 -2.06
CA LEU A 630 29.74 -1.99 -0.65
C LEU A 630 30.96 -2.89 -0.40
N VAL A 631 30.97 -4.10 -0.97
CA VAL A 631 32.13 -5.01 -0.91
C VAL A 631 33.40 -4.37 -1.50
N LYS A 632 33.27 -3.61 -2.61
CA LYS A 632 34.39 -2.90 -3.23
C LYS A 632 34.87 -1.72 -2.38
N LEU A 633 33.94 -0.94 -1.81
CA LEU A 633 34.26 0.18 -0.93
C LEU A 633 34.97 -0.30 0.34
N ASP A 634 34.51 -1.39 0.96
CA ASP A 634 35.17 -1.98 2.14
C ASP A 634 36.57 -2.49 1.79
N GLY A 635 36.72 -3.16 0.66
CA GLY A 635 38.04 -3.58 0.15
C GLY A 635 38.97 -2.38 -0.04
N PHE A 636 38.46 -1.28 -0.58
CA PHE A 636 39.21 -0.05 -0.80
C PHE A 636 39.58 0.67 0.51
N ILE A 637 38.66 0.77 1.48
CA ILE A 637 38.93 1.34 2.82
C ILE A 637 40.06 0.57 3.52
N ASN A 638 40.05 -0.77 3.43
CA ASN A 638 41.10 -1.61 3.99
C ASN A 638 42.45 -1.36 3.31
N ASN A 639 42.48 -1.27 1.98
CA ASN A 639 43.69 -0.95 1.22
C ASN A 639 44.23 0.46 1.56
N LEU A 640 43.35 1.46 1.65
CA LEU A 640 43.74 2.82 2.01
C LEU A 640 44.30 2.89 3.44
N THR A 641 43.72 2.15 4.37
CA THR A 641 44.24 2.03 5.74
C THR A 641 45.62 1.36 5.76
N ALA A 642 45.86 0.39 4.88
CA ALA A 642 47.19 -0.23 4.74
C ALA A 642 48.21 0.75 4.14
N ILE A 643 47.83 1.51 3.11
CA ILE A 643 48.67 2.57 2.52
C ILE A 643 49.01 3.63 3.57
N GLN A 644 48.03 4.10 4.34
CA GLN A 644 48.26 5.04 5.43
C GLN A 644 49.33 4.53 6.40
N LYS A 645 49.22 3.27 6.86
CA LYS A 645 50.22 2.66 7.75
C LYS A 645 51.60 2.55 7.12
N ASP A 646 51.66 2.20 5.83
CA ASP A 646 52.91 2.11 5.10
C ASP A 646 53.60 3.46 4.96
N LYS A 647 52.83 4.52 4.66
CA LYS A 647 53.35 5.90 4.56
C LYS A 647 53.79 6.44 5.92
N ILE A 648 53.04 6.17 7.00
CA ILE A 648 53.46 6.47 8.38
C ILE A 648 54.83 5.87 8.66
N ARG A 649 54.98 4.56 8.37
CA ARG A 649 56.25 3.85 8.59
C ARG A 649 57.38 4.44 7.75
N SER A 650 57.19 4.55 6.43
CA SER A 650 58.22 5.00 5.47
C SER A 650 58.74 6.40 5.83
N ILE A 651 57.84 7.36 6.06
CA ILE A 651 58.20 8.76 6.34
C ILE A 651 58.89 8.88 7.71
N THR A 652 58.39 8.16 8.73
CA THR A 652 58.95 8.21 10.09
C THR A 652 60.31 7.51 10.17
N GLU A 653 60.48 6.35 9.52
CA GLU A 653 61.77 5.66 9.44
C GLU A 653 62.81 6.50 8.70
N SER A 654 62.42 7.15 7.59
CA SER A 654 63.29 8.06 6.86
C SER A 654 63.73 9.26 7.71
N TYR A 655 62.82 9.85 8.50
CA TYR A 655 63.15 10.93 9.43
C TYR A 655 64.18 10.48 10.49
N LEU A 656 63.99 9.28 11.05
CA LEU A 656 64.93 8.71 12.03
C LEU A 656 66.32 8.53 11.43
N LEU A 657 66.43 8.12 10.17
CA LEU A 657 67.71 8.02 9.47
C LEU A 657 68.39 9.39 9.31
N THR A 658 67.63 10.43 8.94
CA THR A 658 68.13 11.81 8.85
C THR A 658 68.68 12.31 10.19
N LYS A 659 67.99 12.00 11.30
CA LYS A 659 68.42 12.33 12.66
C LYS A 659 69.66 11.54 13.09
N GLU A 660 69.70 10.25 12.76
CA GLU A 660 70.81 9.35 13.11
C GLU A 660 72.11 9.77 12.40
N GLU A 661 72.04 10.21 11.14
CA GLU A 661 73.20 10.68 10.38
C GLU A 661 73.91 11.85 11.10
N ILE A 662 73.15 12.87 11.51
CA ILE A 662 73.69 14.02 12.22
C ILE A 662 74.11 13.66 13.64
N THR A 663 73.44 12.70 14.27
CA THR A 663 73.87 12.15 15.56
C THR A 663 75.26 11.52 15.44
N GLN A 664 75.50 10.72 14.41
CA GLN A 664 76.82 10.12 14.15
C GLN A 664 77.89 11.17 13.86
N ASP A 665 77.56 12.22 13.11
CA ASP A 665 78.46 13.35 12.87
C ASP A 665 78.84 14.08 14.16
N ILE A 666 77.88 14.34 15.06
CA ILE A 666 78.16 14.95 16.36
C ILE A 666 79.09 14.05 17.18
N HIS A 667 78.81 12.75 17.20
CA HIS A 667 79.57 11.78 17.98
C HIS A 667 80.99 11.51 17.47
N SER A 668 81.25 11.75 16.18
CA SER A 668 82.59 11.62 15.59
C SER A 668 83.36 12.95 15.59
N GLN A 669 82.73 14.03 15.13
CA GLN A 669 83.42 15.29 14.87
C GLN A 669 83.64 16.14 16.12
N ILE A 670 82.75 16.10 17.12
CA ILE A 670 82.94 16.89 18.35
C ILE A 670 84.15 16.40 19.16
N PRO A 671 84.36 15.09 19.39
CA PRO A 671 85.57 14.62 20.05
C PRO A 671 86.86 15.01 19.31
N GLU A 672 86.90 14.85 17.99
CA GLU A 672 88.05 15.26 17.17
C GLU A 672 88.31 16.76 17.26
N LEU A 673 87.26 17.58 17.21
CA LEU A 673 87.34 19.03 17.36
C LEU A 673 87.91 19.41 18.73
N LEU A 674 87.46 18.76 19.80
CA LEU A 674 87.93 19.02 21.17
C LEU A 674 89.38 18.58 21.37
N GLN A 675 89.77 17.41 20.85
CA GLN A 675 91.17 16.94 20.85
C GLN A 675 92.09 17.90 20.09
N SER A 676 91.62 18.48 18.98
CA SER A 676 92.39 19.46 18.20
C SER A 676 92.69 20.76 18.97
N CYS A 677 91.97 21.05 20.06
CA CYS A 677 92.20 22.24 20.90
C CYS A 677 93.51 22.19 21.69
N SER A 678 94.26 21.09 21.61
CA SER A 678 95.64 21.03 22.11
C SER A 678 96.55 22.09 21.43
N ASP A 679 96.21 22.51 20.21
CA ASP A 679 96.92 23.54 19.45
C ASP A 679 96.93 24.93 20.12
N LEU A 680 95.91 25.23 20.93
CA LEU A 680 95.77 26.48 21.68
C LEU A 680 96.73 26.56 22.88
N VAL A 681 97.33 25.44 23.29
CA VAL A 681 98.30 25.41 24.39
C VAL A 681 99.69 25.72 23.84
N GLN A 682 100.26 26.86 24.23
CA GLN A 682 101.60 27.28 23.83
C GLN A 682 102.54 27.29 25.03
N GLU A 683 103.86 27.33 24.80
CA GLU A 683 104.83 27.35 25.90
C GLU A 683 104.76 28.64 26.74
N ASP A 684 104.21 29.73 26.19
CA ASP A 684 104.01 31.03 26.85
C ASP A 684 102.62 31.22 27.48
N SER A 685 101.76 30.21 27.46
CA SER A 685 100.40 30.29 28.01
C SER A 685 100.37 30.42 29.54
N ASP A 686 99.36 31.11 30.10
CA ASP A 686 99.19 31.24 31.56
C ASP A 686 98.54 29.98 32.17
N PHE A 687 99.35 29.00 32.52
CA PHE A 687 98.90 27.73 33.10
C PHE A 687 98.06 27.85 34.39
N LYS A 688 97.95 29.03 35.01
CA LYS A 688 96.99 29.26 36.12
C LYS A 688 95.54 29.37 35.65
N LEU A 689 95.31 29.92 34.45
CA LEU A 689 94.00 30.20 33.86
C LEU A 689 93.71 29.37 32.59
N VAL A 690 94.73 28.73 32.01
CA VAL A 690 94.63 27.92 30.77
C VAL A 690 93.46 26.95 30.74
N HIS A 691 93.08 26.33 31.86
CA HIS A 691 91.96 25.39 31.90
C HIS A 691 90.58 26.07 31.80
N GLU A 692 90.44 27.31 32.28
CA GLU A 692 89.23 28.13 32.11
C GLU A 692 89.19 28.71 30.70
N GLU A 693 90.33 29.22 30.21
CA GLU A 693 90.49 29.74 28.84
C GLU A 693 90.23 28.66 27.79
N LEU A 694 90.78 27.45 27.97
CA LEU A 694 90.51 26.30 27.10
C LEU A 694 89.04 25.87 27.18
N ASN A 695 88.42 25.86 28.35
CA ASN A 695 87.00 25.49 28.44
C ASN A 695 86.11 26.50 27.70
N VAL A 696 86.42 27.79 27.79
CA VAL A 696 85.74 28.83 27.00
C VAL A 696 86.00 28.63 25.50
N ALA A 697 87.26 28.49 25.09
CA ALA A 697 87.63 28.32 23.69
C ALA A 697 87.08 27.02 23.06
N MET A 698 87.01 25.93 23.83
CA MET A 698 86.39 24.67 23.40
C MET A 698 84.88 24.83 23.19
N ASN A 699 84.18 25.53 24.08
CA ASN A 699 82.76 25.86 23.87
C ASN A 699 82.55 26.78 22.67
N GLU A 700 83.40 27.80 22.48
CA GLU A 700 83.35 28.66 21.29
C GLU A 700 83.60 27.87 20.00
N ARG A 701 84.56 26.94 19.99
CA ARG A 701 84.83 26.05 18.84
C ARG A 701 83.65 25.11 18.58
N ILE A 702 83.06 24.50 19.61
CA ILE A 702 81.83 23.69 19.48
C ILE A 702 80.71 24.53 18.89
N GLN A 703 80.44 25.71 19.46
CA GLN A 703 79.34 26.56 19.01
C GLN A 703 79.54 26.98 17.55
N LYS A 704 80.77 27.33 17.17
CA LYS A 704 81.13 27.66 15.79
C LYS A 704 80.96 26.46 14.85
N HIS A 705 81.41 25.27 15.23
CA HIS A 705 81.27 24.05 14.43
C HIS A 705 79.80 23.65 14.26
N VAL A 706 79.02 23.73 15.34
CA VAL A 706 77.58 23.48 15.30
C VAL A 706 76.88 24.46 14.37
N GLN A 707 77.18 25.75 14.45
CA GLN A 707 76.54 26.79 13.63
C GLN A 707 76.99 26.78 12.16
N GLN A 708 78.26 26.48 11.88
CA GLN A 708 78.84 26.62 10.54
C GLN A 708 78.93 25.31 9.75
N VAL A 709 78.84 24.15 10.42
CA VAL A 709 79.00 22.83 9.78
C VAL A 709 77.78 21.96 10.02
N LEU A 710 77.47 21.63 11.28
CA LEU A 710 76.42 20.65 11.60
C LEU A 710 75.01 21.18 11.31
N LEU A 711 74.71 22.43 11.68
CA LEU A 711 73.40 23.05 11.47
C LEU A 711 73.06 23.23 9.97
N PRO A 712 73.97 23.75 9.11
CA PRO A 712 73.71 23.80 7.66
C PRO A 712 73.53 22.42 7.05
N LYS A 713 74.33 21.42 7.47
CA LYS A 713 74.19 20.03 6.98
C LYS A 713 72.81 19.46 7.36
N PHE A 714 72.43 19.55 8.63
CA PHE A 714 71.13 19.07 9.09
C PHE A 714 69.97 19.80 8.41
N THR A 715 70.07 21.13 8.23
CA THR A 715 69.05 21.92 7.53
C THR A 715 68.85 21.43 6.09
N GLY A 716 69.93 21.07 5.40
CA GLY A 716 69.85 20.44 4.08
C GLY A 716 69.18 19.07 4.12
N SER A 717 69.64 18.17 5.00
CA SER A 717 69.11 16.81 5.09
C SER A 717 67.63 16.77 5.52
N ILE A 718 67.19 17.67 6.39
CA ILE A 718 65.77 17.72 6.82
C ILE A 718 64.87 18.31 5.73
N GLN A 719 65.35 19.28 4.93
CA GLN A 719 64.62 19.78 3.77
C GLN A 719 64.49 18.71 2.68
N GLU A 720 65.54 17.94 2.43
CA GLU A 720 65.50 16.80 1.52
C GLU A 720 64.53 15.71 1.99
N TRP A 721 64.46 15.47 3.30
CA TRP A 721 63.47 14.57 3.89
C TRP A 721 62.02 15.07 3.67
N ILE A 722 61.74 16.36 3.84
CA ILE A 722 60.40 16.93 3.56
C ILE A 722 60.03 16.72 2.09
N GLU A 723 60.94 16.96 1.15
CA GLU A 723 60.70 16.74 -0.27
C GLU A 723 60.47 15.25 -0.60
N THR A 724 61.16 14.36 0.11
CA THR A 724 60.93 12.91 0.00
C THR A 724 59.52 12.54 0.50
N ALA A 725 59.10 13.09 1.66
CA ALA A 725 57.75 12.90 2.19
C ALA A 725 56.68 13.49 1.27
N HIS A 726 56.94 14.63 0.63
CA HIS A 726 56.06 15.23 -0.36
C HIS A 726 55.80 14.28 -1.54
N ASN A 727 56.84 13.66 -2.08
CA ASN A 727 56.72 12.67 -3.15
C ASN A 727 55.92 11.43 -2.72
N GLU A 728 56.11 10.97 -1.48
CA GLU A 728 55.33 9.86 -0.90
C GLU A 728 53.83 10.20 -0.81
N PHE A 729 53.48 11.44 -0.47
CA PHE A 729 52.10 11.94 -0.43
C PHE A 729 51.49 12.15 -1.81
N ILE A 730 52.24 12.66 -2.80
CA ILE A 730 51.78 12.76 -4.20
C ILE A 730 51.38 11.39 -4.73
N GLN A 731 52.20 10.36 -4.49
CA GLN A 731 51.87 8.99 -4.90
C GLN A 731 50.58 8.48 -4.25
N ALA A 732 50.35 8.82 -2.98
CA ALA A 732 49.13 8.45 -2.28
C ALA A 732 47.89 9.18 -2.85
N GLN A 733 48.00 10.47 -3.18
CA GLN A 733 46.93 11.21 -3.84
C GLN A 733 46.63 10.65 -5.25
N ALA A 734 47.65 10.34 -6.05
CA ALA A 734 47.46 9.78 -7.38
C ALA A 734 46.69 8.44 -7.34
N TYR A 735 46.97 7.60 -6.34
CA TYR A 735 46.21 6.36 -6.11
C TYR A 735 44.73 6.64 -5.77
N LEU A 736 44.45 7.64 -4.92
CA LEU A 736 43.08 8.04 -4.57
C LEU A 736 42.31 8.61 -5.76
N ASP A 737 42.98 9.35 -6.64
CA ASP A 737 42.40 9.91 -7.85
C ASP A 737 42.02 8.77 -8.84
N GLU A 738 42.91 7.81 -9.06
CA GLU A 738 42.63 6.62 -9.89
C GLU A 738 41.44 5.81 -9.37
N MET A 739 41.33 5.68 -8.05
CA MET A 739 40.23 4.96 -7.41
C MET A 739 38.93 5.75 -7.47
N SER A 740 38.98 7.08 -7.32
CA SER A 740 37.83 7.96 -7.53
C SER A 740 37.27 7.80 -8.94
N ASP A 741 38.14 7.82 -9.96
CA ASP A 741 37.76 7.57 -11.36
C ASP A 741 37.16 6.19 -11.59
N THR A 742 37.71 5.17 -10.92
CA THR A 742 37.19 3.79 -11.02
C THR A 742 35.79 3.68 -10.45
N PHE A 743 35.52 4.28 -9.29
CA PHE A 743 34.17 4.31 -8.73
C PHE A 743 33.24 5.16 -9.58
N ASN A 744 33.64 6.36 -10.02
CA ASN A 744 32.81 7.22 -10.86
C ASN A 744 32.42 6.55 -12.19
N LYS A 745 33.31 5.72 -12.77
CA LYS A 745 32.97 4.86 -13.92
C LYS A 745 31.97 3.76 -13.59
N LEU A 746 31.99 3.21 -12.37
CA LEU A 746 31.00 2.22 -11.92
C LEU A 746 29.64 2.84 -11.61
N TYR A 747 29.63 4.10 -11.16
CA TYR A 747 28.43 4.89 -10.90
C TYR A 747 27.85 5.53 -12.18
N GLU A 748 28.66 5.66 -13.25
CA GLU A 748 28.33 6.42 -14.46
C GLU A 748 28.13 7.93 -14.22
N GLU A 749 28.52 8.43 -13.04
CA GLU A 749 28.44 9.83 -12.61
C GLU A 749 29.65 10.22 -11.73
N GLU A 750 29.98 11.52 -11.67
CA GLU A 750 31.02 12.04 -10.75
C GLU A 750 30.52 12.12 -9.31
N ARG A 751 30.44 10.97 -8.62
CA ARG A 751 29.92 10.86 -7.25
C ARG A 751 31.00 10.98 -6.17
N ILE A 752 32.22 10.51 -6.42
CA ILE A 752 33.29 10.36 -5.42
C ILE A 752 34.51 11.20 -5.81
N LYS A 753 34.98 12.01 -4.86
CA LYS A 753 36.27 12.73 -4.91
C LYS A 753 36.99 12.56 -3.57
N LEU A 754 38.28 12.23 -3.60
CA LEU A 754 39.05 11.85 -2.41
C LEU A 754 40.30 12.73 -2.22
N PRO A 755 40.12 14.02 -1.84
CA PRO A 755 41.24 14.93 -1.65
C PRO A 755 41.96 14.70 -0.32
N CYS A 756 43.29 14.69 -0.32
CA CYS A 756 44.12 14.73 0.88
C CYS A 756 44.54 16.16 1.27
N ASP A 757 45.01 16.33 2.51
CA ASP A 757 45.41 17.64 3.06
C ASP A 757 46.92 17.93 2.90
N PHE A 758 47.30 18.52 1.77
CA PHE A 758 48.69 18.92 1.50
C PHE A 758 49.18 20.10 2.35
N LYS A 759 48.30 20.82 3.07
CA LYS A 759 48.74 21.91 3.98
C LYS A 759 49.67 21.41 5.07
N LEU A 760 49.63 20.11 5.36
CA LEU A 760 50.54 19.45 6.28
C LEU A 760 52.01 19.75 5.94
N LEU A 761 52.38 19.71 4.66
CA LEU A 761 53.77 19.95 4.23
C LEU A 761 54.17 21.40 4.43
N ASP A 762 53.28 22.36 4.16
CA ASP A 762 53.51 23.78 4.42
C ASP A 762 53.75 24.07 5.92
N ASP A 763 53.09 23.30 6.79
CA ASP A 763 53.25 23.41 8.24
C ASP A 763 54.55 22.74 8.70
N TRP A 764 54.92 21.58 8.15
CA TRP A 764 56.20 20.93 8.41
C TRP A 764 57.40 21.79 7.98
N ASP A 765 57.38 22.35 6.78
CA ASP A 765 58.44 23.24 6.29
C ASP A 765 58.63 24.45 7.21
N ARG A 766 57.51 25.05 7.63
CA ARG A 766 57.51 26.21 8.51
C ARG A 766 58.04 25.87 9.90
N ASP A 767 57.64 24.74 10.47
CA ASP A 767 58.05 24.34 11.81
C ASP A 767 59.51 23.87 11.81
N VAL A 768 59.96 23.15 10.79
CA VAL A 768 61.37 22.79 10.61
C VAL A 768 62.24 24.04 10.47
N ALA A 769 61.84 25.03 9.67
CA ALA A 769 62.55 26.31 9.57
C ALA A 769 62.59 27.09 10.90
N ARG A 770 61.51 27.02 11.71
CA ARG A 770 61.49 27.65 13.04
C ARG A 770 62.39 26.93 14.03
N MET A 771 62.40 25.60 14.01
CA MET A 771 63.18 24.77 14.92
C MET A 771 64.68 24.87 14.63
N THR A 772 65.08 24.78 13.36
CA THR A 772 66.49 24.94 12.96
C THR A 772 67.07 26.29 13.36
N ASN A 773 66.33 27.39 13.17
CA ASN A 773 66.74 28.74 13.59
C ASN A 773 66.88 28.91 15.11
N ARG A 774 66.31 28.01 15.91
CA ARG A 774 66.34 28.05 17.39
C ARG A 774 67.37 27.09 17.98
N ILE A 775 68.13 26.36 17.17
CA ILE A 775 69.16 25.45 17.67
C ILE A 775 70.28 26.28 18.31
N THR A 776 70.42 26.11 19.63
CA THR A 776 71.50 26.70 20.42
C THR A 776 72.10 25.64 21.32
N VAL A 777 73.43 25.55 21.31
CA VAL A 777 74.18 24.71 22.24
C VAL A 777 74.65 25.61 23.37
N ALA A 778 74.18 25.34 24.58
CA ALA A 778 74.59 26.05 25.79
C ALA A 778 75.98 25.60 26.22
N ASN A 779 76.75 26.51 26.82
CA ASN A 779 78.09 26.20 27.31
C ASN A 779 78.07 25.03 28.29
N ILE A 780 78.97 24.08 28.09
CA ILE A 780 79.12 22.86 28.89
C ILE A 780 80.46 22.91 29.62
N ASN A 781 80.51 22.34 30.82
CA ASN A 781 81.77 22.13 31.53
C ASN A 781 82.51 20.93 30.92
N ILE A 782 83.45 21.21 30.01
CA ILE A 782 84.23 20.24 29.24
C ILE A 782 85.46 19.82 30.04
N LEU A 783 86.21 20.80 30.57
CA LEU A 783 87.48 20.59 31.31
C LEU A 783 87.37 20.82 32.83
N LEU A 784 86.16 21.05 33.34
CA LEU A 784 85.90 21.36 34.76
C LEU A 784 85.26 20.19 35.52
N ARG A 785 85.37 18.97 34.99
CA ARG A 785 84.83 17.75 35.60
C ARG A 785 85.78 17.30 36.75
N PHE A 786 85.29 16.58 37.75
CA PHE A 786 86.14 16.15 38.87
C PHE A 786 86.93 14.87 38.50
N THR A 787 87.94 14.98 37.63
CA THR A 787 88.89 13.89 37.36
C THR A 787 90.23 14.11 38.07
N PRO A 788 90.89 13.05 38.59
CA PRO A 788 92.19 13.18 39.28
C PRO A 788 93.27 13.86 38.43
N THR A 789 93.25 13.62 37.12
CA THR A 789 94.17 14.19 36.13
C THR A 789 93.95 15.69 35.94
N GLN A 790 92.69 16.16 35.89
CA GLN A 790 92.36 17.60 35.87
C GLN A 790 92.72 18.28 37.20
N PHE A 791 92.52 17.61 38.34
CA PHE A 791 92.98 18.13 39.63
C PHE A 791 94.50 18.30 39.67
N PHE A 792 95.25 17.32 39.12
CA PHE A 792 96.70 17.40 39.00
C PHE A 792 97.14 18.55 38.08
N LEU A 793 96.51 18.73 36.92
CA LEU A 793 96.82 19.81 35.97
C LEU A 793 96.50 21.21 36.54
N LYS A 794 95.33 21.38 37.18
CA LYS A 794 94.97 22.62 37.91
C LYS A 794 95.94 22.94 39.04
N SER A 795 96.39 21.92 39.76
CA SER A 795 97.36 22.07 40.86
C SER A 795 98.76 22.38 40.34
N ALA A 796 99.19 21.72 39.25
CA ALA A 796 100.48 21.91 38.62
C ALA A 796 100.60 23.31 37.98
N GLY A 797 99.54 23.83 37.35
CA GLY A 797 99.50 25.20 36.84
C GLY A 797 99.64 26.27 37.93
N LYS A 798 98.96 26.09 39.08
CA LYS A 798 99.08 26.99 40.25
C LYS A 798 100.45 26.94 40.93
N LEU A 799 101.08 25.76 40.99
CA LEU A 799 102.35 25.55 41.69
C LEU A 799 103.58 25.87 40.84
N PHE A 800 103.55 25.61 39.53
CA PHE A 800 104.73 25.70 38.66
C PHE A 800 104.64 26.79 37.58
N GLY A 801 103.51 27.48 37.42
CA GLY A 801 103.31 28.50 36.37
C GLY A 801 104.27 29.71 36.43
N ASN A 802 104.87 30.03 37.58
CA ASN A 802 105.83 31.15 37.74
C ASN A 802 107.29 30.78 37.39
N MET A 803 107.59 29.51 37.06
CA MET A 803 108.95 29.06 36.77
C MET A 803 109.18 28.90 35.27
N GLN A 804 109.94 29.82 34.66
CA GLN A 804 110.27 29.81 33.21
C GLN A 804 110.90 28.49 32.71
N LYS A 805 111.51 27.67 33.57
CA LYS A 805 112.15 26.39 33.19
C LYS A 805 111.19 25.20 32.98
N ASN A 806 109.93 25.28 33.43
CA ASN A 806 108.99 24.13 33.41
C ASN A 806 107.82 24.28 32.44
N GLN A 807 107.73 25.39 31.70
CA GLN A 807 106.57 25.69 30.85
C GLN A 807 106.44 24.73 29.64
N SER A 808 107.56 24.30 29.05
CA SER A 808 107.60 23.27 27.98
C SER A 808 106.98 21.93 28.43
N MET A 809 107.28 21.49 29.66
CA MET A 809 106.74 20.24 30.23
C MET A 809 105.24 20.34 30.54
N LEU A 810 104.78 21.50 31.04
CA LEU A 810 103.36 21.77 31.33
C LEU A 810 102.54 21.85 30.03
N SER A 811 103.05 22.53 29.01
CA SER A 811 102.45 22.60 27.67
C SER A 811 102.23 21.21 27.09
N ASN A 812 103.27 20.36 27.05
CA ASN A 812 103.17 19.01 26.53
C ASN A 812 102.19 18.11 27.31
N LYS A 813 102.10 18.27 28.64
CA LYS A 813 101.14 17.50 29.46
C LYS A 813 99.68 17.94 29.25
N TYR A 814 99.43 19.24 29.08
CA TYR A 814 98.10 19.74 28.74
C TYR A 814 97.69 19.27 27.33
N LYS A 815 98.60 19.33 26.35
CA LYS A 815 98.35 18.81 25.00
C LYS A 815 98.01 17.31 25.00
N GLN A 816 98.85 16.51 25.65
CA GLN A 816 98.64 15.07 25.76
C GLN A 816 97.31 14.74 26.46
N TYR A 817 96.93 15.51 27.50
CA TYR A 817 95.65 15.32 28.18
C TYR A 817 94.46 15.59 27.25
N ILE A 818 94.47 16.72 26.54
CA ILE A 818 93.40 17.09 25.60
C ILE A 818 93.28 16.08 24.45
N GLU A 819 94.42 15.61 23.92
CA GLU A 819 94.44 14.65 22.80
C GLU A 819 93.98 13.24 23.18
N THR A 820 94.09 12.85 24.45
CA THR A 820 93.77 11.49 24.94
C THR A 820 92.48 11.39 25.75
N GLU A 821 91.82 12.52 26.05
CA GLU A 821 90.55 12.54 26.80
C GLU A 821 89.40 11.95 25.97
N ASP A 822 88.51 11.24 26.66
CA ASP A 822 87.26 10.74 26.10
C ASP A 822 86.16 11.79 26.18
N TYR A 823 85.80 12.36 25.03
CA TYR A 823 84.75 13.38 24.90
C TYR A 823 83.37 12.82 24.54
N THR A 824 83.16 11.50 24.63
CA THR A 824 81.89 10.86 24.25
C THR A 824 80.68 11.44 25.01
N GLU A 825 80.79 11.67 26.32
CA GLU A 825 79.70 12.25 27.12
C GLU A 825 79.42 13.72 26.74
N VAL A 826 80.44 14.47 26.30
CA VAL A 826 80.26 15.84 25.82
C VAL A 826 79.49 15.83 24.49
N ALA A 827 79.82 14.91 23.58
CA ALA A 827 79.09 14.72 22.33
C ALA A 827 77.62 14.32 22.57
N GLN A 828 77.34 13.44 23.56
CA GLN A 828 75.96 13.10 23.95
C GLN A 828 75.16 14.31 24.44
N MET A 829 75.76 15.15 25.29
CA MET A 829 75.10 16.35 25.79
C MET A 829 74.81 17.35 24.68
N ILE A 830 75.73 17.51 23.73
CA ILE A 830 75.55 18.38 22.56
C ILE A 830 74.46 17.83 21.64
N SER A 831 74.47 16.53 21.34
CA SER A 831 73.44 15.85 20.54
C SER A 831 72.04 16.06 21.16
N LYS A 832 71.90 15.87 22.47
CA LYS A 832 70.64 16.11 23.18
C LYS A 832 70.17 17.57 23.11
N GLN A 833 71.08 18.53 23.26
CA GLN A 833 70.73 19.96 23.13
C GLN A 833 70.37 20.32 21.69
N PHE A 834 71.03 19.71 20.70
CA PHE A 834 70.79 19.94 19.28
C PHE A 834 69.39 19.50 18.85
N PHE A 835 68.95 18.32 19.29
CA PHE A 835 67.65 17.75 18.89
C PHE A 835 66.47 18.05 19.83
N LEU A 836 66.68 18.79 20.92
CA LEU A 836 65.63 19.04 21.92
C LEU A 836 64.31 19.58 21.33
N GLN A 837 64.39 20.48 20.34
CA GLN A 837 63.21 21.06 19.70
C GLN A 837 62.50 20.07 18.75
N PHE A 838 63.22 19.07 18.25
CA PHE A 838 62.75 18.08 17.28
C PHE A 838 62.08 16.85 17.92
N GLU A 839 62.24 16.63 19.23
CA GLU A 839 61.58 15.52 19.94
C GLU A 839 60.05 15.62 19.90
N VAL A 840 59.49 16.84 20.01
CA VAL A 840 58.04 17.07 19.95
C VAL A 840 57.51 16.89 18.52
N PHE A 841 58.27 17.35 17.52
CA PHE A 841 57.94 17.17 16.10
C PHE A 841 57.89 15.69 15.73
N GLU A 842 58.92 14.92 16.12
CA GLU A 842 58.99 13.47 15.92
C GLU A 842 57.76 12.75 16.50
N GLY A 843 57.34 13.13 17.71
CA GLY A 843 56.16 12.55 18.36
C GLY A 843 54.82 12.90 17.70
N ALA A 844 54.78 13.91 16.81
CA ALA A 844 53.57 14.34 16.10
C ALA A 844 53.44 13.75 14.69
N LEU A 845 54.53 13.28 14.07
CA LEU A 845 54.58 12.83 12.68
C LEU A 845 53.51 11.78 12.34
N GLU A 846 53.33 10.76 13.18
CA GLU A 846 52.32 9.72 12.94
C GLU A 846 50.91 10.30 12.85
N ARG A 847 50.54 11.18 13.79
CA ARG A 847 49.23 11.82 13.83
C ARG A 847 49.01 12.73 12.62
N ASP A 848 50.03 13.47 12.25
CA ASP A 848 50.03 14.40 11.13
C ASP A 848 49.78 13.66 9.80
N ILE A 849 50.51 12.56 9.57
CA ILE A 849 50.31 11.68 8.42
C ILE A 849 48.91 11.03 8.47
N MET A 850 48.39 10.68 9.65
CA MET A 850 47.01 10.19 9.76
C MET A 850 45.99 11.25 9.32
N MET A 851 46.22 12.53 9.66
CA MET A 851 45.33 13.63 9.28
C MET A 851 45.29 13.85 7.75
N PHE A 852 46.40 13.63 7.05
CA PHE A 852 46.46 13.70 5.58
C PHE A 852 45.39 12.82 4.90
N PHE A 853 45.11 11.63 5.45
CA PHE A 853 44.15 10.65 4.91
C PHE A 853 42.74 10.74 5.52
N LYS A 854 42.50 11.68 6.44
CA LYS A 854 41.26 11.72 7.23
C LYS A 854 40.02 11.95 6.34
N ASP A 855 40.06 12.95 5.47
CA ASP A 855 38.93 13.33 4.64
C ASP A 855 38.55 12.24 3.62
N PRO A 856 39.49 11.63 2.88
CA PRO A 856 39.20 10.47 2.02
C PRO A 856 38.53 9.32 2.77
N LEU A 857 39.06 8.94 3.93
CA LEU A 857 38.48 7.87 4.75
C LEU A 857 37.07 8.23 5.26
N SER A 858 36.83 9.50 5.57
CA SER A 858 35.51 9.97 6.01
C SER A 858 34.49 9.90 4.86
N ILE A 859 34.86 10.36 3.66
CA ILE A 859 33.99 10.32 2.48
C ILE A 859 33.61 8.87 2.15
N LEU A 860 34.58 7.95 2.15
CA LEU A 860 34.31 6.53 1.88
C LEU A 860 33.36 5.90 2.90
N LYS A 861 33.52 6.21 4.19
CA LYS A 861 32.62 5.71 5.23
C LYS A 861 31.20 6.24 5.06
N GLN A 862 31.04 7.53 4.75
CA GLN A 862 29.73 8.11 4.46
C GLN A 862 29.07 7.46 3.24
N THR A 863 29.84 7.17 2.19
CA THR A 863 29.33 6.45 1.02
C THR A 863 28.89 5.02 1.37
N VAL A 864 29.61 4.33 2.24
CA VAL A 864 29.20 3.00 2.75
C VAL A 864 27.90 3.10 3.56
N GLU A 865 27.78 4.06 4.47
CA GLU A 865 26.56 4.28 5.26
C GLU A 865 25.35 4.59 4.36
N ALA A 866 25.53 5.44 3.34
CA ALA A 866 24.48 5.73 2.36
C ALA A 866 24.04 4.47 1.59
N ALA A 867 24.99 3.66 1.09
CA ALA A 867 24.67 2.42 0.40
C ALA A 867 23.98 1.38 1.30
N GLN A 868 24.33 1.33 2.59
CA GLN A 868 23.65 0.47 3.58
C GLN A 868 22.21 0.90 3.81
N LEU A 869 21.96 2.21 3.90
CA LEU A 869 20.62 2.76 4.05
C LEU A 869 19.75 2.42 2.83
N GLU A 870 20.27 2.65 1.61
CA GLU A 870 19.57 2.32 0.36
C GLU A 870 19.23 0.82 0.30
N ILE A 871 20.17 -0.08 0.65
CA ILE A 871 19.90 -1.52 0.72
C ILE A 871 18.77 -1.83 1.70
N GLN A 872 18.79 -1.21 2.88
CA GLN A 872 17.80 -1.46 3.92
C GLN A 872 16.40 -1.00 3.49
N GLU A 873 16.28 0.18 2.89
CA GLU A 873 15.02 0.74 2.39
C GLU A 873 14.45 -0.12 1.25
N ASP A 874 15.29 -0.51 0.28
CA ASP A 874 14.88 -1.36 -0.84
C ASP A 874 14.46 -2.75 -0.37
N GLU A 875 15.20 -3.37 0.57
CA GLU A 875 14.85 -4.67 1.15
C GLU A 875 13.55 -4.63 1.96
N GLN A 876 13.28 -3.55 2.69
CA GLN A 876 12.02 -3.37 3.40
C GLN A 876 10.84 -3.27 2.43
N THR A 877 10.98 -2.48 1.37
CA THR A 877 9.95 -2.32 0.33
C THR A 877 9.68 -3.65 -0.38
N LEU A 878 10.74 -4.36 -0.76
CA LEU A 878 10.66 -5.68 -1.36
C LEU A 878 10.05 -6.73 -0.42
N THR A 879 10.35 -6.66 0.88
CA THR A 879 9.72 -7.53 1.89
C THR A 879 8.23 -7.29 1.95
N LYS A 880 7.78 -6.01 2.03
CA LYS A 880 6.35 -5.65 2.02
C LYS A 880 5.64 -6.20 0.78
N LEU A 881 6.23 -6.03 -0.41
CA LEU A 881 5.69 -6.53 -1.68
C LEU A 881 5.57 -8.07 -1.73
N ARG A 882 6.48 -8.78 -1.05
CA ARG A 882 6.51 -10.26 -1.02
C ARG A 882 5.69 -10.89 0.10
N THR A 883 5.51 -10.21 1.23
CA THR A 883 4.81 -10.78 2.39
C THR A 883 3.33 -11.02 2.13
N ASN A 884 2.65 -10.12 1.40
CA ASN A 884 1.22 -10.24 1.08
C ASN A 884 0.99 -9.95 -0.40
N PRO A 885 1.38 -10.87 -1.31
CA PRO A 885 1.29 -10.62 -2.74
C PRO A 885 -0.15 -10.42 -3.25
N GLU A 886 -1.11 -10.99 -2.51
CA GLU A 886 -2.56 -10.91 -2.71
C GLU A 886 -3.08 -9.47 -2.62
N THR A 887 -2.50 -8.62 -1.75
CA THR A 887 -2.90 -7.19 -1.60
C THR A 887 -2.81 -6.40 -2.91
N TYR A 888 -1.93 -6.81 -3.81
CA TYR A 888 -1.76 -6.18 -5.12
C TYR A 888 -2.37 -7.03 -6.24
N HIS A 889 -2.25 -8.35 -6.16
CA HIS A 889 -2.75 -9.24 -7.21
C HIS A 889 -4.29 -9.34 -7.23
N ASP A 890 -4.92 -9.41 -6.07
CA ASP A 890 -6.35 -9.68 -5.97
C ASP A 890 -7.21 -8.50 -6.43
N PRO A 891 -6.91 -7.23 -6.08
CA PRO A 891 -7.62 -6.09 -6.66
C PRO A 891 -7.55 -6.05 -8.18
N LEU A 892 -6.37 -6.28 -8.77
CA LEU A 892 -6.21 -6.34 -10.24
C LEU A 892 -7.00 -7.49 -10.87
N THR A 893 -7.09 -8.61 -10.16
CA THR A 893 -7.86 -9.79 -10.55
C THR A 893 -9.37 -9.48 -10.55
N LEU A 894 -9.85 -8.74 -9.55
CA LEU A 894 -11.23 -8.28 -9.44
C LEU A 894 -11.57 -7.17 -10.45
N PHE A 895 -10.64 -6.26 -10.75
CA PHE A 895 -10.81 -5.31 -11.85
C PHE A 895 -10.90 -6.03 -13.20
N LYS A 896 -10.10 -7.08 -13.40
CA LYS A 896 -10.19 -7.92 -14.61
C LYS A 896 -11.52 -8.68 -14.68
N LEU A 897 -12.02 -9.19 -13.56
CA LEU A 897 -13.35 -9.81 -13.47
C LEU A 897 -14.44 -8.84 -13.93
N GLN A 898 -14.45 -7.64 -13.34
CA GLN A 898 -15.40 -6.58 -13.66
C GLN A 898 -15.32 -6.09 -15.11
N LEU A 899 -14.11 -6.03 -15.69
CA LEU A 899 -13.88 -5.74 -17.10
C LEU A 899 -14.47 -6.83 -18.01
N LEU A 900 -14.21 -8.11 -17.69
CA LEU A 900 -14.68 -9.24 -18.49
C LEU A 900 -16.21 -9.34 -18.49
N GLN A 901 -16.84 -9.11 -17.33
CA GLN A 901 -18.30 -9.09 -17.22
C GLN A 901 -18.90 -8.07 -18.19
N ARG A 902 -18.42 -6.82 -18.17
CA ARG A 902 -18.89 -5.76 -19.08
C ARG A 902 -18.64 -6.09 -20.56
N LYS A 903 -17.49 -6.70 -20.88
CA LYS A 903 -17.19 -7.16 -22.25
C LYS A 903 -18.14 -8.25 -22.74
N PHE A 904 -18.47 -9.23 -21.89
CA PHE A 904 -19.42 -10.27 -22.25
C PHE A 904 -20.82 -9.70 -22.50
N MET A 905 -21.23 -8.67 -21.75
CA MET A 905 -22.51 -8.00 -21.97
C MET A 905 -22.56 -7.28 -23.34
N LEU A 906 -21.46 -6.66 -23.79
CA LEU A 906 -21.42 -5.91 -25.06
C LEU A 906 -21.28 -6.79 -26.31
N ASN A 907 -20.57 -7.91 -26.25
CA ASN A 907 -20.27 -8.76 -27.42
C ASN A 907 -21.51 -9.38 -28.10
N ILE A 908 -22.64 -9.46 -27.39
CA ILE A 908 -23.93 -9.99 -27.93
C ILE A 908 -24.56 -8.99 -28.89
N ASP A 909 -24.39 -7.73 -28.57
CA ASP A 909 -25.02 -6.60 -29.23
C ASP A 909 -24.42 -6.40 -30.65
N GLN A 910 -23.15 -6.78 -30.85
CA GLN A 910 -22.48 -6.81 -32.17
C GLN A 910 -22.91 -8.00 -33.05
N ASN A 911 -23.24 -9.16 -32.44
CA ASN A 911 -23.71 -10.33 -33.18
C ASN A 911 -25.17 -10.16 -33.63
N ASN A 912 -26.02 -9.55 -32.78
CA ASN A 912 -27.42 -9.29 -33.09
C ASN A 912 -27.59 -8.18 -34.16
N GLU A 913 -26.77 -7.13 -34.14
CA GLU A 913 -26.77 -6.09 -35.19
C GLU A 913 -26.33 -6.63 -36.57
N ASN A 914 -25.38 -7.56 -36.61
CA ASN A 914 -24.94 -8.22 -37.85
C ASN A 914 -26.01 -9.14 -38.45
N ILE A 915 -26.83 -9.81 -37.62
CA ILE A 915 -27.93 -10.68 -38.07
C ILE A 915 -29.11 -9.83 -38.59
N ALA A 916 -29.50 -8.77 -37.88
CA ALA A 916 -30.56 -7.86 -38.31
C ALA A 916 -30.22 -7.12 -39.63
N SER A 917 -28.95 -6.77 -39.83
CA SER A 917 -28.46 -6.15 -41.07
C SER A 917 -28.56 -7.07 -42.29
N GLN A 918 -28.50 -8.40 -42.09
CA GLN A 918 -28.64 -9.39 -43.17
C GLN A 918 -30.11 -9.70 -43.53
N GLU A 919 -31.02 -9.57 -42.57
CA GLU A 919 -32.46 -9.79 -42.81
C GLU A 919 -33.14 -8.59 -43.51
N THR A 920 -32.57 -7.39 -43.41
CA THR A 920 -33.10 -6.19 -44.07
C THR A 920 -32.68 -6.08 -45.56
N ILE A 921 -31.85 -7.01 -46.05
CA ILE A 921 -31.37 -7.08 -47.47
C ILE A 921 -32.06 -8.24 -48.24
N LYS A 922 -33.04 -8.92 -47.64
CA LYS A 922 -34.00 -9.80 -48.35
C LYS A 922 -35.34 -9.10 -48.50
#